data_AF-A0AAN5XT32-F1
#
_entry.id   AF-A0AAN5XT32-F1
#
_cell.length_a   1.000
_cell.length_b   1.000
_cell.length_c   1.000
_cell.angle_alpha   90.00
_cell.angle_beta   90.00
_cell.angle_gamma   90.00
#
_symmetry.space_group_name_H-M   'P 1'
#
loop_
_entity.id
_entity.type
_entity.pdbx_description
1 polymer ?
#
loop_
_entity_poly.entity_id
_entity_poly.type
_entity_poly.pdbx_seq_one_letter_code
_entity_poly.pdbx_strand_id
1 'polypeptide(L)'
;MSKQKKSRVLVAGICISTLLSPVAFEASKGYAAPLEEVKGGKLEDVQENKFEQRVFQLPGKGKVEEERESLKQKWNLSANEPTGIYAKPNEEITIEIQGKESIKAFIGTSSYDVEGFKEFDLKPGKNVIKSPNGGILYFYNLNDSGEVTAKVEKGGSHFPLFILGKHTKKDWDEMLEKYKDPYAVELKGERSLVTASYDAVKNYMGDTDPVELMKLHDKIIRMENSVAGLSEDGMGVAKSPSHYVQFVEKRVPAKGDHMFAKDYHTGYVPDVMDKVLDTEKLTNNGWGPWHEVGHLHQQAPWQWTGMGETTVNIYSLAVQTALGNKSRMEVDGRYEKAFAYLNQPDEKKDFDKSDPVIMFWQLQLIYGDQFYPRLHQMYRVLSDTEFPMLDIDGVISDREKKQMFIYMASKASGQNLISYFAKWGLHAEADTVEKVNKLQLPEPKNEIWLSRDSNPIREKQVEAYKVPYGEPVNKVPNILVGTEFDEKKASELVQNLGENVKVTGKIIWPKQENGKQIVNVEIVDGEGNVNAIPVPANVLYGDSMAFKTPWNTNAVLTLRHEDKKFNTALVRNILNHNYRDQKYISVTIYDANGNEKKSVSAEGHEGLKNFVKELDGMSFEYGDMVKVYHIQPKYLEWYDDNKRVDQGEAKNKKEKLFKITPQGYELIDGLQEVTAVPQKVVIGTDVEKLEAKNFVQVKDGEIVGFVEKPDTKKIGEQKVKVETKDRFDNKKVTEVPLEIIYGDSIMFFGTWHSGTNIKSIVTLNHEEKKFSTTDSEGAMHTSFADEKYMAMTVYDKDGKEKKALSVKASENTKGFAEQFNGMVFEYGDIVKVYQKEFDRFKVYKKNELVDTQYGVHEVLFKVTEQGFERMEAQQEVTAVPQKVVIGTDVEKLNAKDFVQVKDGDVVGFVEKPDTTKIGEQKVKVETKDRFGNKKVTEVPVEVIYGDSIMFFGTWHGGTNIKSIITLNHEDKKLSTVGSEGPVHTHFKGEKYMGLTVFDKVGKEKKQMVLEGTENTKAFAEQFNGMSFEYGDVVKVYQAEFDRFKVYKNNTLNDTTYGVNDVFFKITEKGFERTEGIQEKTV
;
A
#
# COMPACT_ATOMS: atom_id res chain seq x y z
N MET A 1 -22.97 -69.28 48.52
CA MET A 1 -24.31 -68.65 48.46
C MET A 1 -24.09 -67.31 47.78
N SER A 2 -24.67 -66.91 46.65
CA SER A 2 -25.89 -67.25 45.91
C SER A 2 -25.57 -67.27 44.41
N LYS A 3 -26.41 -67.96 43.65
CA LYS A 3 -26.27 -68.40 42.25
C LYS A 3 -26.55 -67.26 41.24
N GLN A 4 -25.92 -67.31 40.06
CA GLN A 4 -26.62 -67.70 38.82
C GLN A 4 -25.67 -67.97 37.65
N LYS A 5 -26.11 -68.91 36.81
CA LYS A 5 -25.33 -69.77 35.91
C LYS A 5 -25.11 -69.11 34.55
N LYS A 6 -23.90 -69.29 34.02
CA LYS A 6 -23.60 -69.25 32.58
C LYS A 6 -24.07 -70.56 31.96
N SER A 7 -24.74 -70.51 30.80
CA SER A 7 -24.86 -71.66 29.91
C SER A 7 -24.49 -71.24 28.51
N ARG A 8 -23.46 -71.91 27.97
CA ARG A 8 -23.11 -71.98 26.56
C ARG A 8 -24.15 -72.86 25.85
N VAL A 9 -24.53 -72.49 24.63
CA VAL A 9 -24.87 -73.46 23.58
C VAL A 9 -24.14 -73.00 22.32
N LEU A 10 -23.45 -73.96 21.72
CA LEU A 10 -22.61 -73.89 20.53
C LEU A 10 -23.41 -74.62 19.45
N VAL A 11 -23.69 -74.00 18.30
CA VAL A 11 -24.11 -74.73 17.10
C VAL A 11 -23.43 -74.10 15.89
N ALA A 12 -22.76 -74.98 15.14
CA ALA A 12 -21.94 -74.74 13.97
C ALA A 12 -22.74 -74.27 12.75
N GLY A 13 -22.05 -73.64 11.81
CA GLY A 13 -22.59 -73.19 10.54
C GLY A 13 -22.86 -74.31 9.54
N ILE A 14 -23.79 -74.04 8.64
CA ILE A 14 -23.92 -74.64 7.30
C ILE A 14 -24.39 -73.53 6.36
N CYS A 15 -23.56 -73.23 5.34
CA CYS A 15 -23.96 -72.49 4.14
C CYS A 15 -24.88 -73.35 3.28
N ILE A 16 -25.87 -72.74 2.59
CA ILE A 16 -26.28 -72.99 1.19
C ILE A 16 -27.57 -72.18 0.85
N SER A 17 -27.39 -71.27 -0.12
CA SER A 17 -28.28 -70.81 -1.21
C SER A 17 -29.76 -70.41 -1.01
N THR A 18 -30.04 -69.21 -1.56
CA THR A 18 -31.14 -68.82 -2.47
C THR A 18 -32.57 -68.57 -1.97
N LEU A 19 -33.02 -67.36 -2.34
CA LEU A 19 -34.35 -66.96 -2.82
C LEU A 19 -35.50 -66.86 -1.80
N LEU A 20 -36.07 -65.64 -1.77
CA LEU A 20 -37.43 -65.28 -1.39
C LEU A 20 -37.78 -65.35 0.10
N SER A 21 -37.65 -64.21 0.82
CA SER A 21 -38.66 -63.77 1.81
C SER A 21 -38.55 -62.25 2.04
N PRO A 22 -39.66 -61.54 2.31
CA PRO A 22 -39.72 -60.08 2.27
C PRO A 22 -39.14 -59.49 3.56
N VAL A 23 -38.08 -58.70 3.43
CA VAL A 23 -37.61 -57.86 4.55
C VAL A 23 -38.61 -56.73 4.70
N ALA A 24 -39.24 -56.68 5.88
CA ALA A 24 -40.10 -55.59 6.28
C ALA A 24 -39.36 -54.26 6.09
N PHE A 25 -39.93 -53.40 5.23
CA PHE A 25 -39.54 -52.01 5.08
C PHE A 25 -39.79 -51.29 6.42
N GLU A 26 -38.75 -51.09 7.22
CA GLU A 26 -38.72 -49.95 8.13
C GLU A 26 -38.27 -48.74 7.30
N ALA A 27 -39.22 -47.84 7.05
CA ALA A 27 -38.97 -46.55 6.41
C ALA A 27 -37.80 -45.85 7.12
N SER A 28 -36.87 -45.32 6.33
CA SER A 28 -35.82 -44.45 6.85
C SER A 28 -36.45 -43.30 7.63
N LYS A 29 -35.87 -42.96 8.78
CA LYS A 29 -36.32 -41.88 9.68
C LYS A 29 -36.07 -40.46 9.09
N GLY A 30 -36.25 -40.29 7.78
CA GLY A 30 -36.07 -39.03 7.06
C GLY A 30 -37.35 -38.23 6.81
N TYR A 31 -38.52 -38.79 7.13
CA TYR A 31 -39.79 -38.06 7.20
C TYR A 31 -40.54 -38.49 8.45
N ALA A 32 -40.52 -37.67 9.49
CA ALA A 32 -41.69 -37.61 10.34
C ALA A 32 -42.84 -37.13 9.44
N ALA A 33 -43.92 -37.91 9.35
CA ALA A 33 -45.20 -37.36 8.92
C ALA A 33 -45.45 -36.05 9.67
N PRO A 34 -46.20 -35.07 9.12
CA PRO A 34 -46.64 -33.94 9.92
C PRO A 34 -47.38 -34.51 11.13
N LEU A 35 -46.72 -34.49 12.30
CA LEU A 35 -47.38 -34.62 13.57
C LEU A 35 -48.23 -33.36 13.65
N GLU A 36 -49.52 -33.50 13.38
CA GLU A 36 -50.51 -32.54 13.86
C GLU A 36 -50.19 -32.29 15.33
N GLU A 37 -49.75 -31.07 15.65
CA GLU A 37 -49.48 -30.67 17.03
C GLU A 37 -50.79 -30.79 17.81
N VAL A 38 -50.92 -31.85 18.60
CA VAL A 38 -51.90 -31.89 19.69
C VAL A 38 -51.37 -30.99 20.80
N LYS A 39 -51.62 -29.68 20.67
CA LYS A 39 -51.67 -28.75 21.80
C LYS A 39 -52.97 -27.97 21.72
N GLY A 40 -53.80 -28.18 22.74
CA GLY A 40 -55.18 -27.70 22.80
C GLY A 40 -55.33 -26.20 22.55
N GLY A 41 -56.32 -25.87 21.72
CA GLY A 41 -56.84 -24.52 21.54
C GLY A 41 -57.14 -24.19 20.09
N LYS A 42 -58.41 -24.38 19.68
CA LYS A 42 -59.04 -23.93 18.43
C LYS A 42 -58.22 -24.13 17.14
N LEU A 43 -58.62 -25.16 16.38
CA LEU A 43 -58.34 -25.29 14.94
C LEU A 43 -58.79 -24.02 14.21
N GLU A 44 -57.83 -23.17 13.83
CA GLU A 44 -57.99 -22.38 12.61
C GLU A 44 -57.66 -23.30 11.44
N ASP A 45 -58.68 -23.63 10.65
CA ASP A 45 -58.55 -24.35 9.38
C ASP A 45 -57.66 -23.56 8.41
N VAL A 46 -56.34 -23.75 8.47
CA VAL A 46 -55.48 -23.47 7.33
C VAL A 46 -55.45 -24.74 6.50
N GLN A 47 -56.33 -24.79 5.51
CA GLN A 47 -56.41 -25.84 4.51
C GLN A 47 -55.18 -25.74 3.58
N GLU A 48 -53.97 -26.09 4.06
CA GLU A 48 -52.79 -26.18 3.20
C GLU A 48 -53.05 -27.25 2.13
N ASN A 49 -52.96 -26.86 0.86
CA ASN A 49 -53.08 -27.77 -0.25
C ASN A 49 -51.95 -28.81 -0.15
N LYS A 50 -52.30 -30.11 -0.13
CA LYS A 50 -51.34 -31.23 0.02
C LYS A 50 -50.16 -31.20 -0.97
N PHE A 51 -50.27 -30.46 -2.08
CA PHE A 51 -49.23 -30.31 -3.10
C PHE A 51 -48.44 -28.99 -3.04
N GLU A 52 -48.78 -28.07 -2.13
CA GLU A 52 -48.22 -26.70 -2.09
C GLU A 52 -47.41 -26.41 -0.82
N GLN A 53 -46.46 -27.30 -0.52
CA GLN A 53 -45.59 -27.16 0.65
C GLN A 53 -44.74 -25.87 0.57
N ARG A 54 -44.67 -25.11 1.66
CA ARG A 54 -43.83 -23.90 1.80
C ARG A 54 -42.88 -23.92 2.99
N VAL A 55 -42.98 -24.93 3.86
CA VAL A 55 -42.08 -25.15 4.99
C VAL A 55 -41.28 -26.42 4.74
N PHE A 56 -39.96 -26.34 4.81
CA PHE A 56 -39.04 -27.41 4.44
C PHE A 56 -38.12 -27.73 5.61
N GLN A 57 -38.09 -28.99 6.02
CA GLN A 57 -37.08 -29.51 6.94
C GLN A 57 -35.91 -30.06 6.14
N LEU A 58 -34.74 -29.45 6.31
CA LEU A 58 -33.57 -29.70 5.48
C LEU A 58 -32.49 -30.37 6.33
N PRO A 59 -32.28 -31.69 6.21
CA PRO A 59 -31.18 -32.35 6.90
C PRO A 59 -29.83 -31.87 6.36
N GLY A 60 -28.84 -31.75 7.22
CA GLY A 60 -27.46 -31.49 6.84
C GLY A 60 -26.91 -32.66 6.03
N LYS A 61 -26.55 -32.42 4.77
CA LYS A 61 -26.04 -33.44 3.85
C LYS A 61 -24.53 -33.39 3.64
N GLY A 62 -23.86 -32.40 4.23
CA GLY A 62 -22.47 -32.09 3.96
C GLY A 62 -22.27 -31.39 2.61
N LYS A 63 -21.01 -31.12 2.26
CA LYS A 63 -20.65 -30.49 1.00
C LYS A 63 -20.39 -31.52 -0.10
N VAL A 64 -21.03 -31.35 -1.26
CA VAL A 64 -20.84 -32.23 -2.42
C VAL A 64 -19.38 -32.29 -2.91
N GLU A 65 -18.62 -31.20 -2.77
CA GLU A 65 -17.20 -31.18 -3.17
C GLU A 65 -16.33 -32.02 -2.24
N GLU A 66 -16.60 -31.95 -0.93
CA GLU A 66 -15.88 -32.74 0.08
C GLU A 66 -16.24 -34.22 -0.04
N GLU A 67 -17.51 -34.53 -0.32
CA GLU A 67 -17.97 -35.88 -0.62
C GLU A 67 -17.27 -36.45 -1.87
N ARG A 68 -17.26 -35.70 -2.99
CA ARG A 68 -16.57 -36.09 -4.23
C ARG A 68 -15.09 -36.42 -3.98
N GLU A 69 -14.40 -35.56 -3.24
CA GLU A 69 -13.00 -35.76 -2.87
C GLU A 69 -12.82 -37.04 -2.03
N SER A 70 -13.67 -37.25 -1.02
CA SER A 70 -13.60 -38.45 -0.17
C SER A 70 -13.84 -39.75 -0.95
N LEU A 71 -14.73 -39.71 -1.94
CA LEU A 71 -15.05 -40.86 -2.79
C LEU A 71 -14.05 -41.08 -3.93
N LYS A 72 -13.16 -40.10 -4.15
CA LYS A 72 -12.18 -40.04 -5.23
C LYS A 72 -12.83 -39.97 -6.62
N GLN A 73 -13.94 -39.27 -6.73
CA GLN A 73 -14.75 -39.16 -7.96
C GLN A 73 -14.43 -37.88 -8.73
N LYS A 74 -14.86 -37.82 -10.00
CA LYS A 74 -14.64 -36.66 -10.86
C LYS A 74 -15.71 -35.58 -10.72
N TRP A 75 -16.96 -36.00 -10.56
CA TRP A 75 -18.13 -35.12 -10.62
C TRP A 75 -18.83 -35.01 -9.27
N ASN A 76 -19.37 -33.84 -8.96
CA ASN A 76 -20.23 -33.64 -7.80
C ASN A 76 -21.61 -34.29 -8.01
N LEU A 77 -22.18 -34.86 -6.95
CA LEU A 77 -23.60 -35.24 -6.90
C LEU A 77 -24.50 -33.99 -6.77
N SER A 78 -25.82 -34.17 -6.86
CA SER A 78 -26.74 -33.05 -6.77
C SER A 78 -26.75 -32.42 -5.38
N ALA A 79 -26.58 -31.10 -5.35
CA ALA A 79 -26.75 -30.27 -4.15
C ALA A 79 -28.23 -29.92 -3.88
N ASN A 80 -29.14 -30.26 -4.81
CA ASN A 80 -30.51 -29.78 -4.82
C ASN A 80 -31.41 -30.57 -3.88
N GLU A 81 -32.04 -29.87 -2.93
CA GLU A 81 -33.25 -30.33 -2.25
C GLU A 81 -34.47 -29.65 -2.90
N PRO A 82 -35.37 -30.41 -3.56
CA PRO A 82 -36.46 -29.84 -4.36
C PRO A 82 -37.56 -29.23 -3.49
N THR A 83 -38.08 -28.08 -3.94
CA THR A 83 -39.16 -27.36 -3.24
C THR A 83 -40.53 -27.47 -3.93
N GLY A 84 -40.55 -27.81 -5.23
CA GLY A 84 -41.76 -27.73 -6.05
C GLY A 84 -42.22 -26.29 -6.32
N ILE A 85 -41.36 -25.29 -6.12
CA ILE A 85 -41.65 -23.86 -6.32
C ILE A 85 -40.84 -23.33 -7.52
N TYR A 86 -41.55 -22.70 -8.45
CA TYR A 86 -40.98 -21.98 -9.59
C TYR A 86 -40.99 -20.47 -9.35
N ALA A 87 -39.86 -19.82 -9.57
CA ALA A 87 -39.70 -18.38 -9.56
C ALA A 87 -39.71 -17.84 -11.00
N LYS A 88 -40.55 -16.84 -11.30
CA LYS A 88 -40.49 -16.14 -12.58
C LYS A 88 -39.21 -15.28 -12.69
N PRO A 89 -38.79 -14.91 -13.92
CA PRO A 89 -37.74 -13.91 -14.12
C PRO A 89 -37.94 -12.66 -13.26
N ASN A 90 -36.94 -12.33 -12.44
CA ASN A 90 -36.92 -11.20 -11.51
C ASN A 90 -37.97 -11.22 -10.38
N GLU A 91 -38.67 -12.34 -10.15
CA GLU A 91 -39.58 -12.46 -9.01
C GLU A 91 -38.80 -12.48 -7.69
N GLU A 92 -39.28 -11.71 -6.71
CA GLU A 92 -38.74 -11.71 -5.36
C GLU A 92 -39.38 -12.83 -4.53
N ILE A 93 -38.54 -13.71 -4.01
CA ILE A 93 -38.93 -14.75 -3.07
C ILE A 93 -38.42 -14.38 -1.68
N THR A 94 -39.32 -14.38 -0.71
CA THR A 94 -39.03 -14.13 0.69
C THR A 94 -38.94 -15.46 1.44
N ILE A 95 -37.78 -15.73 2.04
CA ILE A 95 -37.49 -16.98 2.74
C ILE A 95 -37.03 -16.68 4.16
N GLU A 96 -37.65 -17.31 5.15
CA GLU A 96 -37.22 -17.30 6.54
C GLU A 96 -36.44 -18.58 6.85
N ILE A 97 -35.19 -18.44 7.30
CA ILE A 97 -34.37 -19.54 7.81
C ILE A 97 -34.47 -19.55 9.33
N GLN A 98 -35.05 -20.62 9.88
CA GLN A 98 -35.19 -20.80 11.31
C GLN A 98 -34.00 -21.61 11.85
N GLY A 99 -33.41 -21.16 12.95
CA GLY A 99 -32.23 -21.79 13.55
C GLY A 99 -31.02 -20.85 13.60
N LYS A 100 -29.82 -21.42 13.76
CA LYS A 100 -28.55 -20.67 13.87
C LYS A 100 -27.62 -20.86 12.68
N GLU A 101 -27.87 -21.87 11.87
CA GLU A 101 -27.00 -22.24 10.76
C GLU A 101 -27.47 -21.57 9.46
N SER A 102 -26.52 -21.17 8.64
CA SER A 102 -26.78 -20.70 7.28
C SER A 102 -26.86 -21.88 6.31
N ILE A 103 -27.65 -21.72 5.25
CA ILE A 103 -27.76 -22.68 4.15
C ILE A 103 -27.65 -21.93 2.83
N LYS A 104 -27.66 -22.66 1.71
CA LYS A 104 -27.74 -22.08 0.37
C LYS A 104 -29.10 -22.35 -0.27
N ALA A 105 -29.42 -21.55 -1.28
CA ALA A 105 -30.51 -21.83 -2.21
C ALA A 105 -30.06 -21.59 -3.66
N PHE A 106 -30.72 -22.30 -4.58
CA PHE A 106 -30.53 -22.16 -6.02
C PHE A 106 -31.84 -21.75 -6.66
N ILE A 107 -31.80 -20.83 -7.64
CA ILE A 107 -32.93 -20.57 -8.55
C ILE A 107 -32.46 -20.90 -9.96
N GLY A 108 -33.02 -21.96 -10.54
CA GLY A 108 -32.66 -22.54 -11.83
C GLY A 108 -32.08 -23.95 -11.70
N THR A 109 -32.08 -24.70 -12.79
CA THR A 109 -31.56 -26.07 -12.89
C THR A 109 -30.60 -26.18 -14.07
N SER A 110 -29.35 -26.57 -13.81
CA SER A 110 -28.34 -26.78 -14.85
C SER A 110 -28.83 -27.75 -15.94
N SER A 111 -28.54 -27.41 -17.20
CA SER A 111 -28.98 -28.12 -18.42
C SER A 111 -30.48 -28.09 -18.74
N TYR A 112 -31.35 -27.95 -17.74
CA TYR A 112 -32.78 -27.69 -17.97
C TYR A 112 -33.03 -26.25 -18.43
N ASP A 113 -32.28 -25.32 -17.83
CA ASP A 113 -32.27 -23.89 -18.11
C ASP A 113 -31.00 -23.53 -18.90
N VAL A 114 -31.12 -22.64 -19.89
CA VAL A 114 -30.02 -22.25 -20.79
C VAL A 114 -28.83 -21.67 -20.01
N GLU A 115 -29.11 -20.80 -19.04
CA GLU A 115 -28.11 -20.12 -18.19
C GLU A 115 -27.78 -20.90 -16.90
N GLY A 116 -28.43 -22.05 -16.66
CA GLY A 116 -28.30 -22.83 -15.42
C GLY A 116 -28.94 -22.16 -14.20
N PHE A 117 -28.29 -22.27 -13.04
CA PHE A 117 -28.79 -21.78 -11.76
C PHE A 117 -28.06 -20.54 -11.25
N LYS A 118 -28.74 -19.74 -10.43
CA LYS A 118 -28.13 -18.71 -9.59
C LYS A 118 -28.12 -19.15 -8.14
N GLU A 119 -26.96 -19.04 -7.49
CA GLU A 119 -26.75 -19.39 -6.08
C GLU A 119 -27.00 -18.21 -5.13
N PHE A 120 -27.52 -18.48 -3.94
CA PHE A 120 -27.77 -17.52 -2.88
C PHE A 120 -27.36 -18.08 -1.51
N ASP A 121 -26.57 -17.31 -0.74
CA ASP A 121 -26.34 -17.59 0.68
C ASP A 121 -27.53 -17.09 1.51
N LEU A 122 -28.15 -18.00 2.27
CA LEU A 122 -29.28 -17.69 3.16
C LEU A 122 -28.81 -17.68 4.61
N LYS A 123 -28.95 -16.53 5.26
CA LYS A 123 -28.60 -16.34 6.66
C LYS A 123 -29.79 -16.66 7.57
N PRO A 124 -29.57 -17.02 8.85
CA PRO A 124 -30.64 -17.10 9.83
C PRO A 124 -31.53 -15.85 9.83
N GLY A 125 -32.84 -16.04 9.89
CA GLY A 125 -33.84 -14.98 9.75
C GLY A 125 -34.31 -14.80 8.30
N LYS A 126 -34.78 -13.59 7.99
CA LYS A 126 -35.50 -13.29 6.74
C LYS A 126 -34.55 -12.89 5.62
N ASN A 127 -34.70 -13.53 4.46
CA ASN A 127 -33.92 -13.31 3.24
C ASN A 127 -34.87 -12.97 2.09
N VAL A 128 -34.44 -12.09 1.19
CA VAL A 128 -35.16 -11.78 -0.06
C VAL A 128 -34.21 -12.05 -1.22
N ILE A 129 -34.58 -12.99 -2.09
CA ILE A 129 -33.75 -13.42 -3.22
C ILE A 129 -34.51 -13.27 -4.54
N LYS A 130 -33.77 -13.04 -5.62
CA LYS A 130 -34.30 -13.00 -6.99
C LYS A 130 -33.26 -13.38 -8.04
N SER A 131 -33.72 -14.09 -9.07
CA SER A 131 -32.92 -14.46 -10.23
C SER A 131 -33.43 -13.75 -11.48
N PRO A 132 -32.55 -13.12 -12.30
CA PRO A 132 -32.96 -12.49 -13.55
C PRO A 132 -33.65 -13.44 -14.52
N ASN A 133 -33.26 -14.71 -14.51
CA ASN A 133 -33.75 -15.73 -15.44
C ASN A 133 -34.92 -16.55 -14.88
N GLY A 134 -35.22 -16.41 -13.59
CA GLY A 134 -36.16 -17.30 -12.91
C GLY A 134 -35.64 -18.74 -12.84
N GLY A 135 -36.53 -19.69 -12.53
CA GLY A 135 -36.21 -21.12 -12.47
C GLY A 135 -36.77 -21.80 -11.21
N ILE A 136 -36.48 -23.09 -11.06
CA ILE A 136 -36.91 -23.88 -9.89
C ILE A 136 -36.09 -23.45 -8.67
N LEU A 137 -36.76 -23.27 -7.53
CA LEU A 137 -36.11 -23.03 -6.24
C LEU A 137 -35.67 -24.37 -5.63
N TYR A 138 -34.41 -24.46 -5.26
CA TYR A 138 -33.85 -25.56 -4.45
C TYR A 138 -33.21 -25.01 -3.19
N PHE A 139 -33.19 -25.82 -2.14
CA PHE A 139 -32.35 -25.58 -0.97
C PHE A 139 -31.14 -26.48 -0.95
N TYR A 140 -30.10 -26.05 -0.24
CA TYR A 140 -28.90 -26.84 -0.01
C TYR A 140 -28.39 -26.61 1.41
N ASN A 141 -28.65 -27.58 2.29
CA ASN A 141 -28.08 -27.60 3.63
C ASN A 141 -26.72 -28.31 3.59
N LEU A 142 -25.68 -27.50 3.43
CA LEU A 142 -24.27 -27.92 3.33
C LEU A 142 -23.61 -28.28 4.68
N ASN A 143 -24.35 -28.25 5.79
CA ASN A 143 -23.83 -28.64 7.11
C ASN A 143 -23.71 -30.17 7.18
N ASP A 144 -22.68 -30.69 7.85
CA ASP A 144 -22.43 -32.16 7.93
C ASP A 144 -23.45 -32.91 8.80
N SER A 145 -24.20 -32.18 9.63
CA SER A 145 -25.22 -32.72 10.51
C SER A 145 -26.25 -31.65 10.88
N GLY A 146 -27.29 -32.02 11.62
CA GLY A 146 -28.35 -31.11 12.03
C GLY A 146 -29.48 -30.99 11.01
N GLU A 147 -30.49 -30.21 11.34
CA GLU A 147 -31.64 -29.92 10.50
C GLU A 147 -31.92 -28.42 10.54
N VAL A 148 -32.21 -27.83 9.38
CA VAL A 148 -32.59 -26.42 9.24
C VAL A 148 -33.99 -26.33 8.66
N THR A 149 -34.86 -25.55 9.30
CA THR A 149 -36.20 -25.27 8.76
C THR A 149 -36.16 -24.02 7.89
N ALA A 150 -36.54 -24.14 6.62
CA ALA A 150 -36.70 -23.04 5.69
C ALA A 150 -38.18 -22.81 5.35
N LYS A 151 -38.67 -21.58 5.47
CA LYS A 151 -40.06 -21.20 5.18
C LYS A 151 -40.11 -20.17 4.06
N VAL A 152 -40.75 -20.51 2.95
CA VAL A 152 -41.00 -19.58 1.83
C VAL A 152 -42.27 -18.78 2.12
N GLU A 153 -42.10 -17.58 2.67
CA GLU A 153 -43.22 -16.72 3.11
C GLU A 153 -43.98 -16.09 1.93
N LYS A 154 -43.26 -15.67 0.88
CA LYS A 154 -43.83 -14.94 -0.27
C LYS A 154 -43.07 -15.24 -1.55
N GLY A 155 -43.78 -15.13 -2.67
CA GLY A 155 -43.23 -15.37 -4.01
C GLY A 155 -43.20 -16.85 -4.38
N GLY A 156 -43.07 -17.08 -5.69
CA GLY A 156 -43.01 -18.39 -6.32
C GLY A 156 -44.38 -19.07 -6.44
N SER A 157 -44.56 -19.79 -7.55
CA SER A 157 -45.73 -20.61 -7.85
C SER A 157 -45.40 -22.09 -7.82
N HIS A 158 -46.32 -22.92 -7.34
CA HIS A 158 -46.10 -24.37 -7.29
C HIS A 158 -46.26 -25.05 -8.66
N PHE A 159 -45.54 -26.17 -8.83
CA PHE A 159 -45.63 -27.07 -9.98
C PHE A 159 -45.64 -28.55 -9.49
N PRO A 160 -45.90 -29.55 -10.35
CA PRO A 160 -45.92 -30.95 -9.94
C PRO A 160 -44.57 -31.43 -9.36
N LEU A 161 -44.57 -31.80 -8.07
CA LEU A 161 -43.46 -32.47 -7.40
C LEU A 161 -43.97 -33.76 -6.73
N PHE A 162 -43.68 -34.90 -7.36
CA PHE A 162 -43.92 -36.21 -6.78
C PHE A 162 -42.82 -36.56 -5.78
N ILE A 163 -43.18 -37.18 -4.64
CA ILE A 163 -42.23 -37.56 -3.60
C ILE A 163 -42.57 -38.98 -3.17
N LEU A 164 -41.64 -39.91 -3.41
CA LEU A 164 -41.77 -41.31 -3.02
C LEU A 164 -41.98 -41.42 -1.50
N GLY A 165 -42.95 -42.23 -1.09
CA GLY A 165 -43.34 -42.41 0.31
C GLY A 165 -44.31 -41.35 0.87
N LYS A 166 -44.46 -40.20 0.19
CA LYS A 166 -45.44 -39.15 0.54
C LYS A 166 -46.65 -39.15 -0.39
N HIS A 167 -46.42 -39.27 -1.70
CA HIS A 167 -47.46 -39.17 -2.73
C HIS A 167 -47.77 -40.53 -3.37
N THR A 168 -49.04 -40.74 -3.73
CA THR A 168 -49.54 -41.95 -4.43
C THR A 168 -49.72 -41.71 -5.93
N LYS A 169 -49.98 -42.75 -6.73
CA LYS A 169 -50.35 -42.59 -8.16
C LYS A 169 -51.56 -41.66 -8.35
N LYS A 170 -52.54 -41.74 -7.45
CA LYS A 170 -53.71 -40.86 -7.48
C LYS A 170 -53.32 -39.40 -7.25
N ASP A 171 -52.45 -39.14 -6.28
CA ASP A 171 -51.93 -37.79 -6.02
C ASP A 171 -51.19 -37.24 -7.24
N TRP A 172 -50.40 -38.10 -7.91
CA TRP A 172 -49.71 -37.73 -9.15
C TRP A 172 -50.68 -37.32 -10.26
N ASP A 173 -51.73 -38.10 -10.51
CA ASP A 173 -52.73 -37.79 -11.53
C ASP A 173 -53.45 -36.48 -11.20
N GLU A 174 -53.77 -36.25 -9.91
CA GLU A 174 -54.33 -34.99 -9.43
C GLU A 174 -53.36 -33.80 -9.60
N MET A 175 -52.05 -33.99 -9.41
CA MET A 175 -51.06 -32.92 -9.67
C MET A 175 -51.00 -32.53 -11.15
N LEU A 176 -50.95 -33.51 -12.05
CA LEU A 176 -50.91 -33.26 -13.49
C LEU A 176 -52.24 -32.67 -14.00
N GLU A 177 -53.36 -33.01 -13.36
CA GLU A 177 -54.63 -32.37 -13.67
C GLU A 177 -54.68 -30.91 -13.18
N LYS A 178 -54.20 -30.66 -11.95
CA LYS A 178 -54.23 -29.34 -11.31
C LYS A 178 -53.32 -28.32 -11.99
N TYR A 179 -52.05 -28.68 -12.23
CA TYR A 179 -51.05 -27.75 -12.76
C TYR A 179 -50.97 -27.87 -14.29
N LYS A 180 -51.67 -26.98 -15.00
CA LYS A 180 -51.63 -26.92 -16.47
C LYS A 180 -50.37 -26.21 -16.95
N ASP A 181 -49.72 -26.78 -17.98
CA ASP A 181 -48.51 -26.27 -18.62
C ASP A 181 -47.43 -25.80 -17.61
N PRO A 182 -47.05 -26.65 -16.64
CA PRO A 182 -46.12 -26.26 -15.60
C PRO A 182 -44.71 -26.03 -16.17
N TYR A 183 -43.92 -25.18 -15.50
CA TYR A 183 -42.55 -24.89 -15.89
C TYR A 183 -41.67 -26.15 -16.01
N ALA A 184 -41.90 -27.09 -15.09
CA ALA A 184 -41.24 -28.38 -15.00
C ALA A 184 -42.14 -29.37 -14.27
N VAL A 185 -41.71 -30.63 -14.25
CA VAL A 185 -42.24 -31.69 -13.41
C VAL A 185 -41.06 -32.34 -12.71
N GLU A 186 -41.17 -32.53 -11.40
CA GLU A 186 -40.14 -33.22 -10.61
C GLU A 186 -40.66 -34.49 -9.96
N LEU A 187 -39.81 -35.51 -9.95
CA LEU A 187 -40.04 -36.75 -9.19
C LEU A 187 -38.86 -37.00 -8.27
N LYS A 188 -39.12 -37.10 -6.98
CA LYS A 188 -38.12 -37.30 -5.93
C LYS A 188 -38.23 -38.71 -5.35
N GLY A 189 -37.15 -39.47 -5.43
CA GLY A 189 -36.93 -40.73 -4.73
C GLY A 189 -36.15 -40.53 -3.43
N GLU A 190 -35.61 -41.63 -2.89
CA GLU A 190 -34.73 -41.60 -1.71
C GLU A 190 -33.29 -41.19 -2.06
N ARG A 191 -32.84 -41.54 -3.28
CA ARG A 191 -31.49 -41.24 -3.83
C ARG A 191 -31.52 -40.64 -5.23
N SER A 192 -32.70 -40.56 -5.84
CA SER A 192 -32.90 -40.03 -7.20
C SER A 192 -33.75 -38.75 -7.20
N LEU A 193 -33.46 -37.85 -8.15
CA LEU A 193 -34.28 -36.70 -8.48
C LEU A 193 -34.41 -36.60 -10.00
N VAL A 194 -35.62 -36.60 -10.54
CA VAL A 194 -35.86 -36.42 -11.98
C VAL A 194 -36.46 -35.05 -12.19
N THR A 195 -35.87 -34.25 -13.09
CA THR A 195 -36.39 -32.95 -13.52
C THR A 195 -36.68 -33.00 -15.03
N ALA A 196 -37.96 -32.98 -15.39
CA ALA A 196 -38.43 -33.14 -16.76
C ALA A 196 -39.41 -32.04 -17.16
N SER A 197 -39.65 -31.88 -18.45
CA SER A 197 -40.75 -31.11 -19.01
C SER A 197 -42.06 -31.87 -18.86
N TYR A 198 -43.15 -31.12 -18.81
CA TYR A 198 -44.50 -31.70 -18.82
C TYR A 198 -44.74 -32.55 -20.08
N ASP A 199 -44.20 -32.14 -21.23
CA ASP A 199 -44.32 -32.88 -22.49
C ASP A 199 -43.59 -34.23 -22.42
N ALA A 200 -42.37 -34.28 -21.87
CA ALA A 200 -41.66 -35.55 -21.67
C ALA A 200 -42.45 -36.51 -20.77
N VAL A 201 -43.01 -36.00 -19.66
CA VAL A 201 -43.87 -36.79 -18.77
C VAL A 201 -45.10 -37.31 -19.51
N LYS A 202 -45.81 -36.44 -20.24
CA LYS A 202 -46.99 -36.84 -21.01
C LYS A 202 -46.70 -37.88 -22.09
N ASN A 203 -45.54 -37.77 -22.75
CA ASN A 203 -45.17 -38.64 -23.86
C ASN A 203 -44.66 -40.01 -23.39
N TYR A 204 -44.04 -40.09 -22.22
CA TYR A 204 -43.27 -41.26 -21.80
C TYR A 204 -43.71 -41.90 -20.48
N MET A 205 -44.50 -41.22 -19.65
CA MET A 205 -45.00 -41.79 -18.38
C MET A 205 -46.43 -42.32 -18.45
N GLY A 206 -47.04 -42.43 -19.64
CA GLY A 206 -48.47 -42.78 -19.84
C GLY A 206 -49.07 -43.70 -18.78
N ASP A 207 -48.76 -45.00 -18.84
CA ASP A 207 -49.19 -46.00 -17.85
C ASP A 207 -48.15 -46.22 -16.72
N THR A 208 -47.03 -45.48 -16.72
CA THR A 208 -45.97 -45.63 -15.74
C THR A 208 -46.44 -45.17 -14.37
N ASP A 209 -46.29 -46.03 -13.35
CA ASP A 209 -46.49 -45.65 -11.96
C ASP A 209 -45.24 -44.91 -11.44
N PRO A 210 -45.33 -43.62 -11.03
CA PRO A 210 -44.19 -42.89 -10.49
C PRO A 210 -43.62 -43.52 -9.22
N VAL A 211 -44.41 -44.30 -8.46
CA VAL A 211 -43.90 -45.04 -7.30
C VAL A 211 -42.90 -46.10 -7.75
N GLU A 212 -43.27 -46.91 -8.75
CA GLU A 212 -42.42 -47.99 -9.25
C GLU A 212 -41.22 -47.45 -10.04
N LEU A 213 -41.41 -46.35 -10.77
CA LEU A 213 -40.32 -45.66 -11.46
C LEU A 213 -39.25 -45.15 -10.48
N MET A 214 -39.65 -44.43 -9.43
CA MET A 214 -38.67 -43.86 -8.48
C MET A 214 -37.98 -44.96 -7.66
N LYS A 215 -38.69 -46.04 -7.30
CA LYS A 215 -38.06 -47.23 -6.69
C LYS A 215 -37.02 -47.86 -7.63
N LEU A 216 -37.30 -47.93 -8.93
CA LEU A 216 -36.37 -48.49 -9.91
C LEU A 216 -35.11 -47.62 -10.04
N HIS A 217 -35.25 -46.30 -10.13
CA HIS A 217 -34.10 -45.37 -10.11
C HIS A 217 -33.26 -45.53 -8.85
N ASP A 218 -33.87 -45.53 -7.67
CA ASP A 218 -33.14 -45.72 -6.41
C ASP A 218 -32.46 -47.09 -6.34
N LYS A 219 -33.09 -48.14 -6.89
CA LYS A 219 -32.51 -49.50 -6.98
C LYS A 219 -31.27 -49.51 -7.87
N ILE A 220 -31.31 -48.85 -9.03
CA ILE A 220 -30.17 -48.74 -9.96
C ILE A 220 -29.01 -48.00 -9.29
N ILE A 221 -29.28 -46.85 -8.67
CA ILE A 221 -28.25 -46.08 -7.93
C ILE A 221 -27.62 -46.94 -6.83
N ARG A 222 -28.42 -47.74 -6.11
CA ARG A 222 -27.90 -48.67 -5.08
C ARG A 222 -27.05 -49.80 -5.67
N MET A 223 -27.36 -50.29 -6.87
CA MET A 223 -26.51 -51.26 -7.56
C MET A 223 -25.16 -50.67 -7.92
N GLU A 224 -25.11 -49.44 -8.41
CA GLU A 224 -23.85 -48.76 -8.74
C GLU A 224 -23.05 -48.37 -7.49
N ASN A 225 -23.72 -47.87 -6.45
CA ASN A 225 -23.15 -47.67 -5.13
C ASN A 225 -22.51 -48.97 -4.60
N SER A 226 -23.21 -50.11 -4.75
CA SER A 226 -22.67 -51.42 -4.36
C SER A 226 -21.37 -51.71 -5.09
N VAL A 227 -21.27 -51.53 -6.41
CA VAL A 227 -20.02 -51.73 -7.18
C VAL A 227 -18.90 -50.82 -6.67
N ALA A 228 -19.26 -49.58 -6.31
CA ALA A 228 -18.34 -48.64 -5.68
C ALA A 228 -18.02 -48.97 -4.21
N GLY A 229 -18.56 -50.04 -3.63
CA GLY A 229 -18.35 -50.40 -2.22
C GLY A 229 -18.97 -49.41 -1.24
N LEU A 230 -20.12 -48.85 -1.60
CA LEU A 230 -20.89 -47.89 -0.83
C LEU A 230 -22.21 -48.51 -0.37
N SER A 231 -22.55 -48.29 0.90
CA SER A 231 -23.84 -48.68 1.46
C SER A 231 -24.37 -47.59 2.41
N GLU A 232 -25.68 -47.56 2.60
CA GLU A 232 -26.33 -46.53 3.42
C GLU A 232 -26.03 -46.70 4.92
N ASP A 233 -25.76 -47.93 5.37
CA ASP A 233 -25.32 -48.30 6.71
C ASP A 233 -23.78 -48.31 6.86
N GLY A 234 -23.05 -48.11 5.76
CA GLY A 234 -21.59 -48.08 5.75
C GLY A 234 -21.01 -46.90 6.54
N MET A 235 -19.75 -47.01 6.93
CA MET A 235 -19.01 -45.97 7.66
C MET A 235 -17.70 -45.64 6.94
N GLY A 236 -17.20 -44.41 7.13
CA GLY A 236 -15.95 -43.95 6.52
C GLY A 236 -15.96 -44.17 5.00
N VAL A 237 -14.99 -44.93 4.50
CA VAL A 237 -14.82 -45.20 3.06
C VAL A 237 -15.92 -46.05 2.41
N ALA A 238 -16.85 -46.60 3.20
CA ALA A 238 -17.99 -47.37 2.72
C ALA A 238 -19.33 -46.63 2.82
N LYS A 239 -19.36 -45.41 3.37
CA LYS A 239 -20.60 -44.65 3.54
C LYS A 239 -21.08 -44.12 2.19
N SER A 240 -22.30 -44.48 1.79
CA SER A 240 -22.93 -43.89 0.62
C SER A 240 -23.35 -42.43 0.88
N PRO A 241 -23.15 -41.52 -0.09
CA PRO A 241 -23.62 -40.14 -0.01
C PRO A 241 -25.12 -40.03 0.27
N SER A 242 -25.50 -38.96 0.96
CA SER A 242 -26.91 -38.61 1.17
C SER A 242 -27.50 -37.72 0.05
N HIS A 243 -26.64 -37.26 -0.87
CA HIS A 243 -27.00 -36.47 -2.04
C HIS A 243 -27.71 -37.29 -3.12
N TYR A 244 -28.51 -36.63 -3.96
CA TYR A 244 -29.23 -37.31 -5.03
C TYR A 244 -28.37 -37.44 -6.29
N VAL A 245 -28.61 -38.50 -7.06
CA VAL A 245 -28.34 -38.51 -8.49
C VAL A 245 -29.51 -37.82 -9.18
N GLN A 246 -29.26 -36.68 -9.81
CA GLN A 246 -30.29 -35.93 -10.52
C GLN A 246 -30.27 -36.22 -12.02
N PHE A 247 -31.40 -36.62 -12.58
CA PHE A 247 -31.63 -36.88 -14.00
C PHE A 247 -32.38 -35.69 -14.60
N VAL A 248 -31.75 -34.98 -15.53
CA VAL A 248 -32.27 -33.70 -16.06
C VAL A 248 -32.51 -33.79 -17.55
N GLU A 249 -33.72 -33.41 -17.98
CA GLU A 249 -33.97 -33.18 -19.41
C GLU A 249 -33.25 -31.92 -19.89
N LYS A 250 -32.42 -32.06 -20.93
CA LYS A 250 -31.83 -30.93 -21.66
C LYS A 250 -32.81 -30.42 -22.72
N ARG A 251 -33.76 -29.57 -22.31
CA ARG A 251 -34.83 -29.04 -23.17
C ARG A 251 -34.34 -28.36 -24.45
N VAL A 252 -33.18 -27.71 -24.38
CA VAL A 252 -32.55 -27.01 -25.51
C VAL A 252 -31.19 -27.65 -25.82
N PRO A 253 -31.17 -28.79 -26.55
CA PRO A 253 -29.94 -29.47 -26.87
C PRO A 253 -29.17 -28.76 -27.99
N ALA A 254 -27.84 -28.75 -27.88
CA ALA A 254 -26.95 -28.37 -28.96
C ALA A 254 -26.83 -29.52 -29.98
N LYS A 255 -26.39 -29.19 -31.21
CA LYS A 255 -26.19 -30.21 -32.25
C LYS A 255 -25.13 -31.22 -31.81
N GLY A 256 -25.52 -32.49 -31.73
CA GLY A 256 -24.64 -33.60 -31.34
C GLY A 256 -24.77 -34.04 -29.88
N ASP A 257 -25.56 -33.34 -29.06
CA ASP A 257 -25.89 -33.80 -27.72
C ASP A 257 -26.72 -35.08 -27.75
N HIS A 258 -26.54 -35.94 -26.75
CA HIS A 258 -27.36 -37.13 -26.57
C HIS A 258 -27.67 -37.41 -25.09
N MET A 259 -26.71 -37.97 -24.38
CA MET A 259 -26.72 -38.18 -22.94
C MET A 259 -25.34 -37.81 -22.41
N PHE A 260 -25.26 -37.31 -21.18
CA PHE A 260 -23.99 -36.93 -20.56
C PHE A 260 -24.10 -36.89 -19.04
N ALA A 261 -22.96 -36.97 -18.37
CA ALA A 261 -22.80 -36.67 -16.95
C ALA A 261 -21.83 -35.50 -16.76
N LYS A 262 -22.13 -34.63 -15.80
CA LYS A 262 -21.24 -33.56 -15.34
C LYS A 262 -21.57 -33.22 -13.88
N ASP A 263 -20.93 -32.20 -13.34
CA ASP A 263 -21.23 -31.75 -11.97
C ASP A 263 -22.76 -31.56 -11.76
N TYR A 264 -23.21 -32.10 -10.63
CA TYR A 264 -24.56 -32.05 -10.08
C TYR A 264 -25.62 -32.96 -10.72
N HIS A 265 -25.45 -33.45 -11.96
CA HIS A 265 -26.52 -34.21 -12.64
C HIS A 265 -26.06 -35.02 -13.87
N THR A 266 -26.92 -35.94 -14.30
CA THR A 266 -26.94 -36.52 -15.63
C THR A 266 -27.96 -35.81 -16.52
N GLY A 267 -27.65 -35.63 -17.80
CA GLY A 267 -28.44 -34.88 -18.76
C GLY A 267 -28.88 -35.72 -19.95
N TYR A 268 -30.12 -35.53 -20.40
CA TYR A 268 -30.75 -36.33 -21.46
C TYR A 268 -31.49 -35.42 -22.44
N VAL A 269 -31.25 -35.56 -23.74
CA VAL A 269 -32.04 -34.83 -24.74
C VAL A 269 -33.49 -35.34 -24.79
N PRO A 270 -34.48 -34.53 -25.23
CA PRO A 270 -35.90 -34.88 -25.14
C PRO A 270 -36.24 -36.24 -25.75
N ASP A 271 -35.64 -36.57 -26.90
CA ASP A 271 -35.90 -37.79 -27.66
C ASP A 271 -35.54 -39.10 -26.93
N VAL A 272 -34.76 -39.02 -25.84
CA VAL A 272 -34.35 -40.19 -25.06
C VAL A 272 -34.81 -40.16 -23.61
N MET A 273 -35.71 -39.24 -23.27
CA MET A 273 -36.35 -39.21 -21.94
C MET A 273 -37.21 -40.44 -21.68
N ASP A 274 -37.60 -41.18 -22.72
CA ASP A 274 -38.26 -42.47 -22.58
C ASP A 274 -37.41 -43.47 -21.78
N LYS A 275 -36.07 -43.45 -21.92
CA LYS A 275 -35.19 -44.33 -21.15
C LYS A 275 -35.09 -43.95 -19.67
N VAL A 276 -35.52 -42.75 -19.28
CA VAL A 276 -35.51 -42.26 -17.89
C VAL A 276 -36.89 -42.37 -17.25
N LEU A 277 -37.96 -42.18 -18.02
CA LEU A 277 -39.33 -42.03 -17.52
C LEU A 277 -40.20 -43.28 -17.69
N ASP A 278 -39.78 -44.26 -18.49
CA ASP A 278 -40.50 -45.52 -18.71
C ASP A 278 -39.79 -46.66 -17.97
N THR A 279 -40.51 -47.35 -17.07
CA THR A 279 -39.96 -48.45 -16.26
C THR A 279 -39.51 -49.65 -17.09
N GLU A 280 -40.22 -49.98 -18.17
CA GLU A 280 -39.88 -51.13 -19.02
C GLU A 280 -38.60 -50.83 -19.81
N LYS A 281 -38.50 -49.64 -20.39
CA LYS A 281 -37.30 -49.22 -21.12
C LYS A 281 -36.11 -49.05 -20.21
N LEU A 282 -36.28 -48.42 -19.04
CA LEU A 282 -35.21 -48.29 -18.05
C LEU A 282 -34.73 -49.65 -17.55
N THR A 283 -35.60 -50.67 -17.48
CA THR A 283 -35.22 -52.03 -17.04
C THR A 283 -34.52 -52.84 -18.14
N ASN A 284 -35.04 -52.82 -19.37
CA ASN A 284 -34.60 -53.73 -20.44
C ASN A 284 -33.65 -53.08 -21.46
N ASN A 285 -33.63 -51.75 -21.57
CA ASN A 285 -32.84 -50.98 -22.53
C ASN A 285 -32.25 -49.69 -21.91
N GLY A 286 -31.97 -49.73 -20.61
CA GLY A 286 -31.53 -48.57 -19.82
C GLY A 286 -30.03 -48.26 -19.90
N TRP A 287 -29.28 -48.84 -20.84
CA TRP A 287 -27.81 -48.69 -20.91
C TRP A 287 -27.35 -47.24 -20.82
N GLY A 288 -28.03 -46.32 -21.52
CA GLY A 288 -27.71 -44.89 -21.51
C GLY A 288 -27.77 -44.30 -20.11
N PRO A 289 -28.94 -44.29 -19.44
CA PRO A 289 -29.04 -43.86 -18.05
C PRO A 289 -28.05 -44.53 -17.09
N TRP A 290 -27.88 -45.86 -17.15
CA TRP A 290 -26.91 -46.57 -16.29
C TRP A 290 -25.45 -46.16 -16.57
N HIS A 291 -25.13 -45.81 -17.81
CA HIS A 291 -23.81 -45.31 -18.18
C HIS A 291 -23.55 -43.91 -17.62
N GLU A 292 -24.53 -42.99 -17.74
CA GLU A 292 -24.36 -41.64 -17.18
C GLU A 292 -24.25 -41.63 -15.66
N VAL A 293 -25.01 -42.48 -14.97
CA VAL A 293 -24.87 -42.64 -13.50
C VAL A 293 -23.51 -43.25 -13.16
N GLY A 294 -23.00 -44.17 -13.98
CA GLY A 294 -21.67 -44.75 -13.80
C GLY A 294 -20.55 -43.72 -13.86
N HIS A 295 -20.68 -42.68 -14.69
CA HIS A 295 -19.71 -41.58 -14.73
C HIS A 295 -19.61 -40.82 -13.40
N LEU A 296 -20.69 -40.71 -12.64
CA LEU A 296 -20.67 -40.11 -11.30
C LEU A 296 -19.91 -41.00 -10.30
N HIS A 297 -19.84 -42.32 -10.55
CA HIS A 297 -19.15 -43.27 -9.67
C HIS A 297 -17.68 -43.49 -10.03
N GLN A 298 -17.24 -43.13 -11.25
CA GLN A 298 -15.86 -43.36 -11.70
C GLN A 298 -14.82 -42.76 -10.75
N GLN A 299 -13.89 -43.61 -10.33
CA GLN A 299 -12.79 -43.22 -9.48
C GLN A 299 -11.61 -42.70 -10.29
N ALA A 300 -11.28 -41.45 -10.02
CA ALA A 300 -10.22 -40.71 -10.66
C ALA A 300 -8.81 -41.37 -10.55
N PRO A 301 -8.43 -42.06 -9.45
CA PRO A 301 -7.10 -42.67 -9.29
C PRO A 301 -6.72 -43.75 -10.31
N TRP A 302 -7.68 -44.39 -10.96
CA TRP A 302 -7.43 -45.41 -11.99
C TRP A 302 -8.11 -45.06 -13.32
N GLN A 303 -8.31 -43.75 -13.54
CA GLN A 303 -8.80 -43.18 -14.79
C GLN A 303 -7.65 -42.53 -15.56
N TRP A 304 -6.91 -43.35 -16.33
CA TRP A 304 -5.91 -42.86 -17.31
C TRP A 304 -6.56 -42.53 -18.66
N THR A 305 -5.82 -41.90 -19.56
CA THR A 305 -6.31 -41.55 -20.91
C THR A 305 -6.95 -42.76 -21.60
N GLY A 306 -8.15 -42.56 -22.15
CA GLY A 306 -8.95 -43.61 -22.80
C GLY A 306 -9.87 -44.41 -21.87
N MET A 307 -9.75 -44.27 -20.54
CA MET A 307 -10.59 -45.04 -19.60
C MET A 307 -11.94 -44.41 -19.26
N GLY A 308 -12.17 -43.15 -19.63
CA GLY A 308 -13.42 -42.41 -19.36
C GLY A 308 -14.66 -43.15 -19.86
N GLU A 309 -14.69 -43.52 -21.14
CA GLU A 309 -15.80 -44.26 -21.76
C GLU A 309 -15.72 -45.78 -21.56
N THR A 310 -14.73 -46.26 -20.80
CA THR A 310 -14.44 -47.69 -20.64
C THR A 310 -14.83 -48.20 -19.26
N THR A 311 -14.27 -47.62 -18.20
CA THR A 311 -14.48 -48.08 -16.81
C THR A 311 -15.88 -47.78 -16.29
N VAL A 312 -16.54 -46.76 -16.84
CA VAL A 312 -17.97 -46.47 -16.61
C VAL A 312 -18.86 -47.68 -16.90
N ASN A 313 -18.52 -48.49 -17.90
CA ASN A 313 -19.33 -49.64 -18.29
C ASN A 313 -19.27 -50.81 -17.30
N ILE A 314 -18.37 -50.78 -16.31
CA ILE A 314 -18.37 -51.75 -15.20
C ILE A 314 -19.69 -51.62 -14.43
N TYR A 315 -20.12 -50.38 -14.16
CA TYR A 315 -21.38 -50.07 -13.50
C TYR A 315 -22.57 -50.45 -14.37
N SER A 316 -22.56 -50.06 -15.64
CA SER A 316 -23.65 -50.36 -16.58
C SER A 316 -23.84 -51.87 -16.77
N LEU A 317 -22.75 -52.65 -16.84
CA LEU A 317 -22.81 -54.11 -16.91
C LEU A 317 -23.32 -54.74 -15.62
N ALA A 318 -22.92 -54.22 -14.46
CA ALA A 318 -23.43 -54.67 -13.17
C ALA A 318 -24.94 -54.43 -13.05
N VAL A 319 -25.44 -53.26 -13.44
CA VAL A 319 -26.88 -52.97 -13.47
C VAL A 319 -27.60 -53.88 -14.49
N GLN A 320 -27.06 -53.98 -15.71
CA GLN A 320 -27.64 -54.80 -16.78
C GLN A 320 -27.85 -56.26 -16.31
N THR A 321 -26.81 -56.87 -15.77
CA THR A 321 -26.84 -58.27 -15.33
C THR A 321 -27.66 -58.46 -14.06
N ALA A 322 -27.63 -57.52 -13.11
CA ALA A 322 -28.45 -57.58 -11.90
C ALA A 322 -29.96 -57.43 -12.16
N LEU A 323 -30.35 -56.77 -13.27
CA LEU A 323 -31.72 -56.72 -13.76
C LEU A 323 -32.12 -57.96 -14.59
N GLY A 324 -31.21 -58.93 -14.76
CA GLY A 324 -31.47 -60.19 -15.46
C GLY A 324 -31.27 -60.14 -16.98
N ASN A 325 -30.73 -59.04 -17.51
CA ASN A 325 -30.45 -58.91 -18.94
C ASN A 325 -29.13 -59.61 -19.32
N LYS A 326 -29.03 -60.09 -20.56
CA LYS A 326 -27.77 -60.62 -21.10
C LYS A 326 -26.73 -59.50 -21.21
N SER A 327 -25.51 -59.80 -20.82
CA SER A 327 -24.37 -58.89 -20.94
C SER A 327 -24.19 -58.41 -22.38
N ARG A 328 -24.00 -57.09 -22.54
CA ARG A 328 -23.69 -56.47 -23.83
C ARG A 328 -22.38 -57.00 -24.42
N MET A 329 -21.45 -57.46 -23.58
CA MET A 329 -20.18 -58.03 -24.03
C MET A 329 -20.40 -59.33 -24.83
N GLU A 330 -21.39 -60.14 -24.43
CA GLU A 330 -21.81 -61.35 -25.14
C GLU A 330 -22.63 -61.02 -26.39
N VAL A 331 -23.65 -60.17 -26.25
CA VAL A 331 -24.59 -59.87 -27.35
C VAL A 331 -23.88 -59.20 -28.54
N ASP A 332 -22.93 -58.30 -28.27
CA ASP A 332 -22.20 -57.56 -29.30
C ASP A 332 -20.96 -58.32 -29.84
N GLY A 333 -20.71 -59.56 -29.39
CA GLY A 333 -19.59 -60.39 -29.82
C GLY A 333 -18.21 -59.81 -29.49
N ARG A 334 -18.09 -59.10 -28.35
CA ARG A 334 -16.85 -58.42 -27.94
C ARG A 334 -15.80 -59.39 -27.40
N TYR A 335 -16.23 -60.47 -26.74
CA TYR A 335 -15.32 -61.50 -26.25
C TYR A 335 -14.51 -62.16 -27.37
N GLU A 336 -15.12 -62.44 -28.52
CA GLU A 336 -14.44 -63.04 -29.67
C GLU A 336 -13.32 -62.14 -30.19
N LYS A 337 -13.59 -60.83 -30.26
CA LYS A 337 -12.58 -59.82 -30.65
C LYS A 337 -11.45 -59.74 -29.62
N ALA A 338 -11.80 -59.74 -28.33
CA ALA A 338 -10.82 -59.75 -27.26
C ALA A 338 -9.95 -61.01 -27.28
N PHE A 339 -10.50 -62.20 -27.45
CA PHE A 339 -9.73 -63.44 -27.51
C PHE A 339 -8.83 -63.50 -28.75
N ALA A 340 -9.29 -62.98 -29.89
CA ALA A 340 -8.45 -62.82 -31.08
C ALA A 340 -7.27 -61.87 -30.83
N TYR A 341 -7.47 -60.79 -30.05
CA TYR A 341 -6.41 -59.89 -29.61
C TYR A 341 -5.42 -60.59 -28.65
N LEU A 342 -5.92 -61.31 -27.65
CA LEU A 342 -5.09 -62.00 -26.64
C LEU A 342 -4.19 -63.09 -27.25
N ASN A 343 -4.61 -63.69 -28.37
CA ASN A 343 -3.85 -64.70 -29.11
C ASN A 343 -2.73 -64.14 -30.01
N GLN A 344 -2.59 -62.81 -30.09
CA GLN A 344 -1.49 -62.20 -30.84
C GLN A 344 -0.14 -62.42 -30.12
N PRO A 345 1.01 -62.39 -30.84
CA PRO A 345 2.32 -62.29 -30.22
C PRO A 345 2.42 -61.06 -29.32
N ASP A 346 3.17 -61.16 -28.21
CA ASP A 346 3.23 -60.10 -27.20
C ASP A 346 3.78 -58.78 -27.77
N GLU A 347 4.68 -58.81 -28.75
CA GLU A 347 5.23 -57.60 -29.39
C GLU A 347 4.20 -56.84 -30.24
N LYS A 348 3.07 -57.47 -30.57
CA LYS A 348 1.96 -56.85 -31.33
C LYS A 348 0.84 -56.36 -30.43
N LYS A 349 0.86 -56.69 -29.15
CA LYS A 349 -0.15 -56.26 -28.20
C LYS A 349 0.13 -54.83 -27.77
N ASP A 350 -0.87 -53.99 -27.97
CA ASP A 350 -0.91 -52.64 -27.45
C ASP A 350 -2.19 -52.53 -26.62
N PHE A 351 -2.05 -52.46 -25.30
CA PHE A 351 -3.20 -52.43 -24.38
C PHE A 351 -4.13 -51.25 -24.68
N ASP A 352 -3.58 -50.10 -25.06
CA ASP A 352 -4.35 -48.88 -25.31
C ASP A 352 -5.18 -48.98 -26.62
N LYS A 353 -4.87 -49.96 -27.48
CA LYS A 353 -5.67 -50.30 -28.68
C LYS A 353 -6.52 -51.56 -28.50
N SER A 354 -6.51 -52.16 -27.31
CA SER A 354 -7.33 -53.33 -26.99
C SER A 354 -8.79 -52.96 -26.75
N ASP A 355 -9.58 -53.92 -26.25
CA ASP A 355 -10.92 -53.69 -25.72
C ASP A 355 -10.89 -53.80 -24.18
N PRO A 356 -10.53 -52.74 -23.44
CA PRO A 356 -10.14 -52.90 -22.04
C PRO A 356 -11.33 -53.17 -21.11
N VAL A 357 -12.57 -52.86 -21.52
CA VAL A 357 -13.76 -53.18 -20.69
C VAL A 357 -13.89 -54.69 -20.46
N ILE A 358 -13.42 -55.52 -21.41
CA ILE A 358 -13.42 -56.98 -21.23
C ILE A 358 -12.44 -57.38 -20.12
N MET A 359 -11.24 -56.80 -20.08
CA MET A 359 -10.28 -57.04 -19.00
C MET A 359 -10.89 -56.65 -17.63
N PHE A 360 -11.49 -55.46 -17.54
CA PHE A 360 -12.14 -55.03 -16.30
C PHE A 360 -13.28 -55.96 -15.89
N TRP A 361 -14.22 -56.24 -16.80
CA TRP A 361 -15.36 -57.09 -16.50
C TRP A 361 -14.97 -58.54 -16.15
N GLN A 362 -13.88 -59.06 -16.74
CA GLN A 362 -13.33 -60.36 -16.34
C GLN A 362 -12.97 -60.41 -14.86
N LEU A 363 -12.37 -59.35 -14.29
CA LEU A 363 -12.00 -59.34 -12.87
C LEU A 363 -13.22 -59.51 -11.95
N GLN A 364 -14.36 -58.91 -12.30
CA GLN A 364 -15.65 -59.17 -11.63
C GLN A 364 -16.06 -60.64 -11.74
N LEU A 365 -16.01 -61.21 -12.95
CA LEU A 365 -16.40 -62.62 -13.18
C LEU A 365 -15.50 -63.60 -12.42
N ILE A 366 -14.20 -63.31 -12.35
CA ILE A 366 -13.17 -64.15 -11.73
C ILE A 366 -13.29 -64.14 -10.20
N TYR A 367 -13.39 -62.94 -9.62
CA TYR A 367 -13.26 -62.74 -8.17
C TYR A 367 -14.59 -62.47 -7.46
N GLY A 368 -15.67 -62.31 -8.22
CA GLY A 368 -17.03 -62.12 -7.69
C GLY A 368 -17.37 -60.68 -7.35
N ASP A 369 -18.60 -60.49 -6.89
CA ASP A 369 -19.21 -59.16 -6.75
C ASP A 369 -18.53 -58.24 -5.73
N GLN A 370 -17.62 -58.76 -4.91
CA GLN A 370 -16.87 -58.01 -3.91
C GLN A 370 -15.50 -57.52 -4.40
N PHE A 371 -15.06 -57.90 -5.61
CA PHE A 371 -13.78 -57.43 -6.16
C PHE A 371 -13.74 -55.91 -6.30
N TYR A 372 -14.67 -55.33 -7.07
CA TYR A 372 -14.74 -53.89 -7.27
C TYR A 372 -15.05 -53.11 -5.99
N PRO A 373 -16.02 -53.52 -5.14
CA PRO A 373 -16.25 -52.87 -3.85
C PRO A 373 -14.97 -52.72 -3.03
N ARG A 374 -14.23 -53.83 -2.88
CA ARG A 374 -12.96 -53.86 -2.15
C ARG A 374 -11.91 -52.98 -2.81
N LEU A 375 -11.77 -53.04 -4.14
CA LEU A 375 -10.83 -52.21 -4.88
C LEU A 375 -11.11 -50.71 -4.67
N HIS A 376 -12.38 -50.29 -4.76
CA HIS A 376 -12.79 -48.90 -4.56
C HIS A 376 -12.44 -48.39 -3.16
N GLN A 377 -12.77 -49.18 -2.13
CA GLN A 377 -12.49 -48.84 -0.74
C GLN A 377 -10.98 -48.80 -0.47
N MET A 378 -10.20 -49.71 -1.05
CA MET A 378 -8.75 -49.69 -0.99
C MET A 378 -8.14 -48.45 -1.65
N TYR A 379 -8.70 -47.98 -2.77
CA TYR A 379 -8.29 -46.71 -3.36
C TYR A 379 -8.65 -45.52 -2.46
N ARG A 380 -9.83 -45.52 -1.82
CA ARG A 380 -10.26 -44.44 -0.91
C ARG A 380 -9.32 -44.22 0.29
N VAL A 381 -8.73 -45.31 0.81
CA VAL A 381 -7.77 -45.22 1.94
C VAL A 381 -6.34 -44.83 1.53
N LEU A 382 -6.02 -44.74 0.23
CA LEU A 382 -4.70 -44.20 -0.18
C LEU A 382 -4.60 -42.74 0.25
N SER A 383 -3.51 -42.39 0.94
CA SER A 383 -3.26 -41.00 1.33
C SER A 383 -2.81 -40.14 0.15
N ASP A 384 -2.99 -38.83 0.25
CA ASP A 384 -2.51 -37.87 -0.75
C ASP A 384 -0.98 -37.91 -0.97
N THR A 385 -0.21 -38.41 0.01
CA THR A 385 1.25 -38.62 -0.14
C THR A 385 1.60 -39.89 -0.91
N GLU A 386 0.71 -40.89 -0.89
CA GLU A 386 0.83 -42.12 -1.68
C GLU A 386 0.20 -41.98 -3.07
N PHE A 387 -0.86 -41.15 -3.18
CA PHE A 387 -1.56 -40.85 -4.42
C PHE A 387 -2.26 -39.46 -4.34
N PRO A 388 -1.60 -38.39 -4.79
CA PRO A 388 -2.12 -37.03 -4.71
C PRO A 388 -3.32 -36.82 -5.65
N MET A 389 -4.51 -36.58 -5.09
CA MET A 389 -5.74 -36.50 -5.88
C MET A 389 -5.96 -35.20 -6.65
N LEU A 390 -5.33 -34.11 -6.23
CA LEU A 390 -5.72 -32.77 -6.68
C LEU A 390 -5.09 -32.30 -8.00
N ASP A 391 -4.42 -33.17 -8.76
CA ASP A 391 -4.00 -32.82 -10.13
C ASP A 391 -3.63 -34.06 -10.99
N ILE A 392 -4.55 -35.02 -11.06
CA ILE A 392 -4.45 -36.27 -11.84
C ILE A 392 -4.29 -36.09 -13.36
N ASP A 393 -4.49 -34.88 -13.88
CA ASP A 393 -4.31 -34.54 -15.29
C ASP A 393 -2.96 -33.85 -15.58
N GLY A 394 -2.19 -33.47 -14.54
CA GLY A 394 -0.89 -32.78 -14.70
C GLY A 394 0.26 -33.35 -13.85
N VAL A 395 -0.02 -34.13 -12.81
CA VAL A 395 0.98 -34.52 -11.79
C VAL A 395 1.21 -36.03 -11.69
N ILE A 396 0.19 -36.86 -11.92
CA ILE A 396 0.30 -38.33 -11.97
C ILE A 396 0.10 -38.80 -13.42
N SER A 397 1.13 -39.41 -13.99
CA SER A 397 1.10 -39.89 -15.37
C SER A 397 0.17 -41.10 -15.55
N ASP A 398 -0.36 -41.27 -16.76
CA ASP A 398 -1.11 -42.48 -17.15
C ASP A 398 -0.33 -43.78 -16.87
N ARG A 399 1.00 -43.71 -17.02
CA ARG A 399 1.93 -44.79 -16.68
C ARG A 399 1.80 -45.18 -15.21
N GLU A 400 1.86 -44.22 -14.29
CA GLU A 400 1.75 -44.47 -12.84
C GLU A 400 0.36 -45.01 -12.45
N LYS A 401 -0.72 -44.51 -13.06
CA LYS A 401 -2.09 -45.02 -12.84
C LYS A 401 -2.21 -46.50 -13.25
N LYS A 402 -1.67 -46.88 -14.42
CA LYS A 402 -1.64 -48.27 -14.90
C LYS A 402 -0.87 -49.19 -13.94
N GLN A 403 0.33 -48.78 -13.52
CA GLN A 403 1.15 -49.54 -12.57
C GLN A 403 0.47 -49.70 -11.20
N MET A 404 -0.16 -48.63 -10.70
CA MET A 404 -0.93 -48.68 -9.47
C MET A 404 -2.11 -49.63 -9.57
N PHE A 405 -2.82 -49.64 -10.71
CA PHE A 405 -3.93 -50.55 -10.94
C PHE A 405 -3.51 -52.02 -10.86
N ILE A 406 -2.37 -52.40 -11.46
CA ILE A 406 -1.81 -53.76 -11.37
C ILE A 406 -1.59 -54.16 -9.90
N TYR A 407 -0.96 -53.28 -9.12
CA TYR A 407 -0.68 -53.51 -7.70
C TYR A 407 -1.96 -53.63 -6.87
N MET A 408 -2.88 -52.67 -7.03
CA MET A 408 -4.11 -52.60 -6.24
C MET A 408 -5.07 -53.74 -6.59
N ALA A 409 -5.19 -54.11 -7.86
CA ALA A 409 -5.98 -55.26 -8.29
C ALA A 409 -5.41 -56.57 -7.71
N SER A 410 -4.08 -56.75 -7.71
CA SER A 410 -3.44 -57.93 -7.12
C SER A 410 -3.70 -58.01 -5.61
N LYS A 411 -3.58 -56.88 -4.91
CA LYS A 411 -3.85 -56.81 -3.48
C LYS A 411 -5.34 -57.03 -3.16
N ALA A 412 -6.25 -56.52 -3.99
CA ALA A 412 -7.69 -56.69 -3.82
C ALA A 412 -8.14 -58.13 -4.08
N SER A 413 -7.58 -58.80 -5.10
CA SER A 413 -7.88 -60.19 -5.41
C SER A 413 -7.23 -61.20 -4.46
N GLY A 414 -6.15 -60.80 -3.78
CA GLY A 414 -5.31 -61.72 -3.01
C GLY A 414 -4.50 -62.68 -3.89
N GLN A 415 -4.31 -62.35 -5.17
CA GLN A 415 -3.50 -63.10 -6.13
C GLN A 415 -2.54 -62.18 -6.88
N ASN A 416 -1.41 -62.70 -7.32
CA ASN A 416 -0.49 -61.98 -8.18
C ASN A 416 -1.06 -61.87 -9.59
N LEU A 417 -1.53 -60.70 -10.01
CA LEU A 417 -2.16 -60.50 -11.32
C LEU A 417 -1.18 -60.05 -12.43
N ILE A 418 0.13 -60.03 -12.18
CA ILE A 418 1.12 -59.60 -13.18
C ILE A 418 0.98 -60.42 -14.47
N SER A 419 0.85 -61.75 -14.35
CA SER A 419 0.69 -62.66 -15.48
C SER A 419 -0.61 -62.42 -16.26
N TYR A 420 -1.69 -62.09 -15.56
CA TYR A 420 -2.98 -61.73 -16.15
C TYR A 420 -2.88 -60.44 -16.98
N PHE A 421 -2.33 -59.38 -16.40
CA PHE A 421 -2.21 -58.09 -17.11
C PHE A 421 -1.23 -58.16 -18.29
N ALA A 422 -0.16 -58.95 -18.17
CA ALA A 422 0.76 -59.19 -19.28
C ALA A 422 0.06 -59.82 -20.50
N LYS A 423 -0.96 -60.68 -20.30
CA LYS A 423 -1.74 -61.25 -21.42
C LYS A 423 -2.48 -60.18 -22.23
N TRP A 424 -2.92 -59.12 -21.56
CA TRP A 424 -3.58 -57.96 -22.14
C TRP A 424 -2.61 -56.92 -22.72
N GLY A 425 -1.29 -57.16 -22.66
CA GLY A 425 -0.27 -56.18 -23.08
C GLY A 425 -0.05 -55.06 -22.06
N LEU A 426 -0.59 -55.18 -20.85
CA LEU A 426 -0.41 -54.22 -19.75
C LEU A 426 0.71 -54.72 -18.82
N HIS A 427 1.95 -54.36 -19.14
CA HIS A 427 3.12 -54.92 -18.46
C HIS A 427 3.46 -54.18 -17.15
N ALA A 428 3.72 -54.95 -16.10
CA ALA A 428 4.22 -54.43 -14.83
C ALA A 428 5.70 -54.04 -14.94
N GLU A 429 6.06 -52.89 -14.37
CA GLU A 429 7.44 -52.41 -14.30
C GLU A 429 8.18 -52.99 -13.08
N ALA A 430 9.51 -52.89 -13.06
CA ALA A 430 10.36 -53.47 -12.03
C ALA A 430 9.91 -53.11 -10.60
N ASP A 431 9.60 -51.83 -10.34
CA ASP A 431 9.13 -51.36 -9.03
C ASP A 431 7.76 -51.98 -8.66
N THR A 432 6.85 -52.12 -9.62
CA THR A 432 5.54 -52.75 -9.42
C THR A 432 5.70 -54.25 -9.16
N VAL A 433 6.56 -54.91 -9.92
CA VAL A 433 6.91 -56.33 -9.73
C VAL A 433 7.48 -56.53 -8.33
N GLU A 434 8.41 -55.69 -7.88
CA GLU A 434 8.98 -55.76 -6.54
C GLU A 434 7.89 -55.55 -5.46
N LYS A 435 7.02 -54.54 -5.62
CA LYS A 435 5.93 -54.26 -4.68
C LYS A 435 4.94 -55.42 -4.57
N VAL A 436 4.54 -56.01 -5.70
CA VAL A 436 3.60 -57.15 -5.70
C VAL A 436 4.27 -58.40 -5.13
N ASN A 437 5.54 -58.69 -5.48
CA ASN A 437 6.26 -59.84 -4.96
C ASN A 437 6.44 -59.78 -3.43
N LYS A 438 6.61 -58.57 -2.86
CA LYS A 438 6.65 -58.37 -1.40
C LYS A 438 5.36 -58.77 -0.68
N LEU A 439 4.22 -58.80 -1.38
CA LEU A 439 2.94 -59.26 -0.83
C LEU A 439 2.85 -60.80 -0.73
N GLN A 440 3.75 -61.54 -1.39
CA GLN A 440 3.80 -63.01 -1.37
C GLN A 440 2.47 -63.68 -1.78
N LEU A 441 1.77 -63.10 -2.75
CA LEU A 441 0.47 -63.58 -3.22
C LEU A 441 0.63 -64.78 -4.17
N PRO A 442 -0.28 -65.78 -4.15
CA PRO A 442 -0.27 -66.87 -5.11
C PRO A 442 -0.66 -66.41 -6.53
N GLU A 443 -0.11 -67.05 -7.56
CA GLU A 443 -0.58 -66.87 -8.94
C GLU A 443 -2.00 -67.45 -9.14
N PRO A 444 -2.78 -66.94 -10.13
CA PRO A 444 -4.01 -67.56 -10.58
C PRO A 444 -3.80 -69.02 -11.00
N LYS A 445 -4.77 -69.90 -10.68
CA LYS A 445 -4.68 -71.32 -10.99
C LYS A 445 -5.17 -71.64 -12.40
N ASN A 446 -6.00 -70.77 -12.96
CA ASN A 446 -6.66 -70.96 -14.25
C ASN A 446 -6.22 -69.89 -15.27
N GLU A 447 -6.53 -70.12 -16.55
CA GLU A 447 -6.36 -69.15 -17.63
C GLU A 447 -7.45 -68.07 -17.57
N ILE A 448 -7.44 -67.28 -16.50
CA ILE A 448 -8.52 -66.35 -16.13
C ILE A 448 -8.79 -65.26 -17.20
N TRP A 449 -7.86 -64.98 -18.10
CA TRP A 449 -8.04 -64.08 -19.26
C TRP A 449 -8.99 -64.63 -20.33
N LEU A 450 -9.48 -65.87 -20.22
CA LEU A 450 -10.49 -66.46 -21.09
C LEU A 450 -11.91 -66.41 -20.49
N SER A 451 -12.08 -65.81 -19.31
CA SER A 451 -13.38 -65.71 -18.65
C SER A 451 -14.37 -64.87 -19.47
N ARG A 452 -15.63 -65.32 -19.52
CA ARG A 452 -16.75 -64.61 -20.16
C ARG A 452 -18.06 -64.88 -19.42
N ASP A 453 -19.08 -64.06 -19.62
CA ASP A 453 -20.36 -64.17 -18.90
C ASP A 453 -21.03 -65.54 -19.06
N SER A 454 -21.00 -66.13 -20.27
CA SER A 454 -21.63 -67.43 -20.53
C SER A 454 -20.85 -68.62 -19.96
N ASN A 455 -19.57 -68.45 -19.63
CA ASN A 455 -18.69 -69.48 -19.08
C ASN A 455 -17.64 -68.84 -18.15
N PRO A 456 -18.06 -68.38 -16.95
CA PRO A 456 -17.18 -67.63 -16.07
C PRO A 456 -16.13 -68.57 -15.45
N ILE A 457 -14.85 -68.21 -15.61
CA ILE A 457 -13.74 -68.83 -14.89
C ILE A 457 -13.65 -68.13 -13.54
N ARG A 458 -13.71 -68.88 -12.43
CA ARG A 458 -13.73 -68.34 -11.07
C ARG A 458 -12.50 -68.76 -10.28
N GLU A 459 -11.91 -67.81 -9.58
CA GLU A 459 -10.88 -68.03 -8.56
C GLU A 459 -11.52 -67.95 -7.16
N LYS A 460 -10.70 -67.94 -6.10
CA LYS A 460 -11.19 -67.69 -4.74
C LYS A 460 -11.96 -66.36 -4.72
N GLN A 461 -13.25 -66.43 -4.40
CA GLN A 461 -14.09 -65.24 -4.35
C GLN A 461 -13.57 -64.29 -3.28
N VAL A 462 -13.49 -63.01 -3.63
CA VAL A 462 -13.09 -61.95 -2.71
C VAL A 462 -14.17 -61.81 -1.65
N GLU A 463 -13.75 -61.75 -0.40
CA GLU A 463 -14.65 -61.44 0.70
C GLU A 463 -14.85 -59.92 0.78
N ALA A 464 -16.04 -59.52 1.23
CA ALA A 464 -16.36 -58.13 1.47
C ALA A 464 -15.28 -57.49 2.35
N TYR A 465 -14.91 -56.25 2.01
CA TYR A 465 -13.92 -55.54 2.79
C TYR A 465 -14.43 -55.32 4.20
N LYS A 466 -13.73 -55.90 5.18
CA LYS A 466 -14.03 -55.69 6.58
C LYS A 466 -13.47 -54.33 6.97
N VAL A 467 -14.32 -53.31 6.94
CA VAL A 467 -13.95 -51.94 7.33
C VAL A 467 -13.65 -51.91 8.83
N PRO A 468 -12.41 -51.60 9.27
CA PRO A 468 -12.13 -51.41 10.68
C PRO A 468 -13.06 -50.36 11.32
N TYR A 469 -13.60 -50.68 12.48
CA TYR A 469 -14.49 -49.78 13.22
C TYR A 469 -13.71 -48.84 14.13
N GLY A 470 -14.14 -47.58 14.17
CA GLY A 470 -13.70 -46.55 15.09
C GLY A 470 -14.61 -45.34 15.02
N GLU A 471 -14.63 -44.53 16.07
CA GLU A 471 -15.44 -43.31 16.16
C GLU A 471 -14.54 -42.09 16.37
N PRO A 472 -14.92 -40.90 15.86
CA PRO A 472 -14.24 -39.67 16.24
C PRO A 472 -14.46 -39.37 17.73
N VAL A 473 -13.51 -38.68 18.35
CA VAL A 473 -13.70 -38.18 19.72
C VAL A 473 -14.79 -37.11 19.80
N ASN A 474 -15.50 -37.07 20.93
CA ASN A 474 -16.62 -36.15 21.14
C ASN A 474 -16.23 -34.66 21.25
N LYS A 475 -14.94 -34.35 21.39
CA LYS A 475 -14.42 -32.98 21.52
C LYS A 475 -13.52 -32.67 20.35
N VAL A 476 -13.74 -31.53 19.69
CA VAL A 476 -12.89 -31.03 18.60
C VAL A 476 -11.48 -30.75 19.14
N PRO A 477 -10.47 -31.59 18.85
CA PRO A 477 -9.12 -31.43 19.38
C PRO A 477 -8.29 -30.50 18.49
N ASN A 478 -7.26 -29.87 19.07
CA ASN A 478 -6.29 -29.10 18.30
C ASN A 478 -5.26 -30.03 17.64
N ILE A 479 -4.89 -29.73 16.40
CA ILE A 479 -3.85 -30.44 15.66
C ILE A 479 -2.99 -29.44 14.88
N LEU A 480 -1.66 -29.61 14.92
CA LEU A 480 -0.77 -28.78 14.12
C LEU A 480 -0.85 -29.20 12.65
N VAL A 481 -0.96 -28.22 11.77
CA VAL A 481 -1.01 -28.45 10.32
C VAL A 481 0.20 -29.26 9.86
N GLY A 482 -0.04 -30.25 8.99
CA GLY A 482 1.02 -31.11 8.48
C GLY A 482 1.48 -32.21 9.44
N THR A 483 0.79 -32.41 10.56
CA THR A 483 0.96 -33.63 11.37
C THR A 483 0.42 -34.83 10.57
N GLU A 484 1.22 -35.41 9.67
CA GLU A 484 0.83 -36.54 8.83
C GLU A 484 1.00 -37.89 9.54
N PHE A 485 1.95 -37.98 10.47
CA PHE A 485 2.23 -39.19 11.23
C PHE A 485 2.58 -38.88 12.69
N ASP A 486 1.67 -39.18 13.60
CA ASP A 486 1.87 -39.12 15.04
C ASP A 486 0.93 -40.13 15.72
N GLU A 487 1.48 -41.27 16.16
CA GLU A 487 0.70 -42.35 16.78
C GLU A 487 -0.03 -41.89 18.05
N LYS A 488 0.63 -41.06 18.85
CA LYS A 488 0.03 -40.51 20.07
C LYS A 488 -1.11 -39.57 19.70
N LYS A 489 -0.87 -38.62 18.80
CA LYS A 489 -1.91 -37.68 18.38
C LYS A 489 -3.08 -38.40 17.73
N ALA A 490 -2.84 -39.33 16.81
CA ALA A 490 -3.88 -40.13 16.17
C ALA A 490 -4.74 -40.87 17.20
N SER A 491 -4.13 -41.43 18.24
CA SER A 491 -4.86 -42.10 19.34
C SER A 491 -5.75 -41.15 20.17
N GLU A 492 -5.43 -39.85 20.21
CA GLU A 492 -6.25 -38.82 20.88
C GLU A 492 -7.45 -38.36 20.03
N LEU A 493 -7.46 -38.69 18.74
CA LEU A 493 -8.47 -38.24 17.76
C LEU A 493 -9.61 -39.25 17.56
N VAL A 494 -9.40 -40.52 17.90
CA VAL A 494 -10.39 -41.58 17.74
C VAL A 494 -10.67 -42.31 19.05
N GLN A 495 -11.87 -42.87 19.18
CA GLN A 495 -12.33 -43.65 20.33
C GLN A 495 -13.11 -44.88 19.84
N ASN A 496 -13.47 -45.78 20.77
CA ASN A 496 -14.32 -46.95 20.51
C ASN A 496 -13.82 -47.83 19.33
N LEU A 497 -12.51 -48.04 19.23
CA LEU A 497 -11.92 -48.89 18.20
C LEU A 497 -12.41 -50.34 18.34
N GLY A 498 -12.65 -51.01 17.20
CA GLY A 498 -13.03 -52.41 17.15
C GLY A 498 -11.99 -53.36 17.76
N GLU A 499 -12.38 -54.61 18.00
CA GLU A 499 -11.47 -55.63 18.53
C GLU A 499 -10.29 -55.86 17.57
N ASN A 500 -9.06 -55.80 18.10
CA ASN A 500 -7.80 -55.87 17.33
C ASN A 500 -7.60 -54.74 16.30
N VAL A 501 -8.28 -53.60 16.46
CA VAL A 501 -8.06 -52.39 15.65
C VAL A 501 -7.16 -51.42 16.40
N LYS A 502 -6.21 -50.80 15.69
CA LYS A 502 -5.32 -49.75 16.22
C LYS A 502 -5.18 -48.59 15.24
N VAL A 503 -4.79 -47.42 15.74
CA VAL A 503 -4.33 -46.33 14.88
C VAL A 503 -3.01 -46.70 14.22
N THR A 504 -2.78 -46.28 12.99
CA THR A 504 -1.47 -46.43 12.34
C THR A 504 -0.52 -45.29 12.71
N GLY A 505 -1.07 -44.21 13.27
CA GLY A 505 -0.41 -42.93 13.47
C GLY A 505 -0.58 -41.97 12.31
N LYS A 506 -1.06 -42.45 11.16
CA LYS A 506 -1.25 -41.63 9.98
C LYS A 506 -2.53 -40.79 10.08
N ILE A 507 -2.40 -39.50 9.76
CA ILE A 507 -3.47 -38.52 9.75
C ILE A 507 -3.48 -37.89 8.36
N ILE A 508 -4.58 -38.09 7.65
CA ILE A 508 -4.79 -37.68 6.27
C ILE A 508 -5.59 -36.37 6.28
N TRP A 509 -5.08 -35.39 5.56
CA TRP A 509 -5.63 -34.04 5.55
C TRP A 509 -6.30 -33.76 4.21
N PRO A 510 -7.63 -33.56 4.16
CA PRO A 510 -8.29 -33.17 2.91
C PRO A 510 -7.87 -31.75 2.49
N LYS A 511 -7.76 -30.85 3.47
CA LYS A 511 -7.30 -29.46 3.28
C LYS A 511 -6.28 -29.10 4.35
N GLN A 512 -5.36 -28.21 4.05
CA GLN A 512 -4.38 -27.70 5.02
C GLN A 512 -4.59 -26.20 5.16
N GLU A 513 -5.70 -25.86 5.81
CA GLU A 513 -6.12 -24.50 6.13
C GLU A 513 -6.32 -24.37 7.64
N ASN A 514 -6.21 -23.14 8.14
CA ASN A 514 -6.39 -22.84 9.56
C ASN A 514 -7.87 -22.96 9.97
N GLY A 515 -8.13 -23.44 11.19
CA GLY A 515 -9.47 -23.50 11.77
C GLY A 515 -10.10 -24.89 11.77
N LYS A 516 -11.43 -24.95 11.96
CA LYS A 516 -12.16 -26.21 12.07
C LYS A 516 -12.28 -26.90 10.72
N GLN A 517 -11.84 -28.14 10.65
CA GLN A 517 -12.00 -29.00 9.49
C GLN A 517 -11.98 -30.47 9.90
N ILE A 518 -12.34 -31.35 8.97
CA ILE A 518 -12.29 -32.80 9.18
C ILE A 518 -10.90 -33.30 8.79
N VAL A 519 -10.21 -33.98 9.70
CA VAL A 519 -9.00 -34.76 9.40
C VAL A 519 -9.34 -36.24 9.46
N ASN A 520 -8.72 -37.05 8.62
CA ASN A 520 -9.01 -38.47 8.50
C ASN A 520 -7.93 -39.29 9.23
N VAL A 521 -8.30 -39.98 10.29
CA VAL A 521 -7.36 -40.80 11.07
C VAL A 521 -7.36 -42.22 10.56
N GLU A 522 -6.19 -42.70 10.14
CA GLU A 522 -6.05 -44.05 9.62
C GLU A 522 -6.00 -45.08 10.77
N ILE A 523 -6.89 -46.05 10.70
CA ILE A 523 -6.96 -47.20 11.60
C ILE A 523 -6.80 -48.49 10.81
N VAL A 524 -6.23 -49.51 11.44
CA VAL A 524 -5.95 -50.80 10.81
C VAL A 524 -6.36 -51.94 11.73
N ASP A 525 -6.94 -53.00 11.17
CA ASP A 525 -7.25 -54.23 11.90
C ASP A 525 -6.09 -55.26 11.88
N GLY A 526 -6.26 -56.38 12.59
CA GLY A 526 -5.26 -57.45 12.65
C GLY A 526 -5.03 -58.20 11.32
N GLU A 527 -5.89 -58.00 10.31
CA GLU A 527 -5.79 -58.60 8.98
C GLU A 527 -5.14 -57.63 7.97
N GLY A 528 -4.88 -56.38 8.38
CA GLY A 528 -4.29 -55.34 7.55
C GLY A 528 -5.32 -54.54 6.72
N ASN A 529 -6.62 -54.70 6.98
CA ASN A 529 -7.63 -53.82 6.40
C ASN A 529 -7.55 -52.45 7.09
N VAL A 530 -7.70 -51.38 6.31
CA VAL A 530 -7.56 -49.98 6.74
C VAL A 530 -8.90 -49.25 6.66
N ASN A 531 -9.17 -48.35 7.59
CA ASN A 531 -10.24 -47.35 7.46
C ASN A 531 -9.67 -45.97 7.78
N ALA A 532 -10.33 -44.94 7.29
CA ALA A 532 -10.02 -43.55 7.57
C ALA A 532 -11.23 -42.94 8.31
N ILE A 533 -11.06 -42.64 9.59
CA ILE A 533 -12.12 -42.09 10.43
C ILE A 533 -12.12 -40.57 10.28
N PRO A 534 -13.21 -39.95 9.80
CA PRO A 534 -13.32 -38.49 9.75
C PRO A 534 -13.48 -37.93 11.16
N VAL A 535 -12.54 -37.10 11.59
CA VAL A 535 -12.49 -36.46 12.90
C VAL A 535 -12.53 -34.95 12.75
N PRO A 536 -13.54 -34.26 13.29
CA PRO A 536 -13.52 -32.80 13.37
C PRO A 536 -12.36 -32.34 14.26
N ALA A 537 -11.43 -31.57 13.71
CA ALA A 537 -10.28 -31.02 14.42
C ALA A 537 -10.11 -29.52 14.16
N ASN A 538 -9.52 -28.83 15.12
CA ASN A 538 -9.13 -27.43 14.99
C ASN A 538 -7.65 -27.35 14.61
N VAL A 539 -7.41 -26.92 13.38
CA VAL A 539 -6.10 -26.97 12.75
C VAL A 539 -5.35 -25.68 13.03
N LEU A 540 -4.15 -25.81 13.56
CA LEU A 540 -3.32 -24.73 14.06
C LEU A 540 -2.03 -24.63 13.23
N TYR A 541 -1.64 -23.42 12.86
CA TYR A 541 -0.36 -23.15 12.20
C TYR A 541 0.77 -22.81 13.20
N GLY A 542 0.44 -22.37 14.41
CA GLY A 542 1.42 -21.85 15.38
C GLY A 542 2.25 -20.71 14.78
N ASP A 543 3.52 -20.67 15.19
CA ASP A 543 4.56 -19.79 14.63
C ASP A 543 5.29 -20.53 13.51
N SER A 544 4.81 -20.38 12.27
CA SER A 544 5.27 -21.21 11.15
C SER A 544 5.39 -20.49 9.81
N MET A 545 6.20 -21.05 8.92
CA MET A 545 6.23 -20.71 7.50
C MET A 545 5.62 -21.83 6.67
N ALA A 546 4.64 -21.51 5.84
CA ALA A 546 4.01 -22.41 4.90
C ALA A 546 4.57 -22.19 3.49
N PHE A 547 5.20 -23.22 2.94
CA PHE A 547 5.66 -23.28 1.55
C PHE A 547 4.52 -23.83 0.70
N LYS A 548 3.93 -22.97 -0.15
CA LYS A 548 2.76 -23.31 -0.95
C LYS A 548 3.06 -23.28 -2.45
N THR A 549 2.15 -23.89 -3.19
CA THR A 549 1.93 -23.73 -4.63
C THR A 549 0.60 -22.98 -4.84
N PRO A 550 0.23 -22.55 -6.06
CA PRO A 550 -1.07 -21.88 -6.27
C PRO A 550 -2.28 -22.68 -5.79
N TRP A 551 -2.15 -24.00 -5.69
CA TRP A 551 -3.22 -24.93 -5.40
C TRP A 551 -3.18 -25.45 -3.97
N ASN A 552 -2.00 -25.56 -3.31
CA ASN A 552 -1.87 -26.31 -2.06
C ASN A 552 -0.74 -25.82 -1.14
N THR A 553 -0.79 -26.24 0.13
CA THR A 553 0.37 -26.23 1.05
C THR A 553 1.24 -27.47 0.79
N ASN A 554 2.56 -27.30 0.70
CA ASN A 554 3.50 -28.37 0.34
C ASN A 554 4.42 -28.76 1.50
N ALA A 555 4.89 -27.77 2.26
CA ALA A 555 5.61 -28.01 3.52
C ALA A 555 5.31 -26.89 4.52
N VAL A 556 5.43 -27.18 5.81
CA VAL A 556 5.30 -26.20 6.89
C VAL A 556 6.50 -26.31 7.82
N LEU A 557 7.20 -25.20 8.05
CA LEU A 557 8.34 -25.10 8.97
C LEU A 557 7.88 -24.34 10.21
N THR A 558 7.69 -25.04 11.32
CA THR A 558 7.12 -24.51 12.57
C THR A 558 8.20 -24.34 13.63
N LEU A 559 8.15 -23.25 14.40
CA LEU A 559 8.99 -23.02 15.57
C LEU A 559 8.37 -23.71 16.79
N ARG A 560 9.08 -24.70 17.35
CA ARG A 560 8.68 -25.33 18.61
C ARG A 560 9.38 -24.63 19.78
N HIS A 561 8.69 -23.69 20.39
CA HIS A 561 9.27 -22.80 21.41
C HIS A 561 9.68 -23.51 22.71
N GLU A 562 9.00 -24.61 23.08
CA GLU A 562 9.25 -25.34 24.34
C GLU A 562 10.64 -25.99 24.41
N ASP A 563 11.20 -26.39 23.27
CA ASP A 563 12.52 -27.03 23.20
C ASP A 563 13.44 -26.45 22.11
N LYS A 564 13.03 -25.32 21.52
CA LYS A 564 13.76 -24.54 20.50
C LYS A 564 14.22 -25.38 19.30
N LYS A 565 13.31 -26.16 18.73
CA LYS A 565 13.55 -26.94 17.51
C LYS A 565 12.57 -26.56 16.40
N PHE A 566 13.03 -26.68 15.17
CA PHE A 566 12.13 -26.68 14.03
C PHE A 566 11.34 -27.99 14.01
N ASN A 567 10.03 -27.89 13.82
CA ASN A 567 9.18 -29.00 13.40
C ASN A 567 8.82 -28.75 11.95
N THR A 568 9.36 -29.57 11.05
CA THR A 568 9.10 -29.43 9.62
C THR A 568 8.17 -30.55 9.18
N ALA A 569 6.96 -30.18 8.75
CA ALA A 569 5.99 -31.09 8.21
C ALA A 569 6.09 -31.14 6.68
N LEU A 570 6.21 -32.34 6.13
CA LEU A 570 5.86 -32.57 4.74
C LEU A 570 4.36 -32.66 4.64
N VAL A 571 3.81 -31.93 3.69
CA VAL A 571 2.36 -31.79 3.54
C VAL A 571 1.93 -32.30 2.17
N ARG A 572 2.69 -31.95 1.13
CA ARG A 572 2.62 -32.54 -0.21
C ARG A 572 3.99 -32.55 -0.83
N ASN A 573 4.41 -33.72 -1.30
CA ASN A 573 5.74 -33.91 -1.89
C ASN A 573 5.87 -33.37 -3.33
N ILE A 574 4.84 -32.76 -3.89
CA ILE A 574 4.87 -32.27 -5.27
C ILE A 574 5.32 -30.83 -5.27
N LEU A 575 6.19 -30.48 -6.20
CA LEU A 575 6.48 -29.09 -6.55
C LEU A 575 5.99 -28.81 -7.98
N ASN A 576 6.11 -27.57 -8.43
CA ASN A 576 5.61 -27.18 -9.74
C ASN A 576 6.58 -27.64 -10.85
N HIS A 577 6.17 -28.66 -11.61
CA HIS A 577 6.98 -29.25 -12.68
C HIS A 577 7.37 -28.27 -13.79
N ASN A 578 6.62 -27.17 -13.98
CA ASN A 578 6.99 -26.13 -14.95
C ASN A 578 8.34 -25.47 -14.63
N TYR A 579 8.85 -25.65 -13.42
CA TYR A 579 10.16 -25.18 -12.95
C TYR A 579 11.12 -26.34 -12.68
N ARG A 580 10.98 -27.45 -13.42
CA ARG A 580 11.73 -28.70 -13.24
C ARG A 580 13.21 -28.47 -12.91
N ASP A 581 13.96 -27.79 -13.78
CA ASP A 581 15.41 -27.59 -13.61
C ASP A 581 15.77 -26.24 -12.94
N GLN A 582 14.86 -25.70 -12.14
CA GLN A 582 15.06 -24.43 -11.44
C GLN A 582 14.82 -24.63 -9.95
N LYS A 583 15.70 -24.02 -9.14
CA LYS A 583 15.52 -23.86 -7.70
C LYS A 583 14.14 -23.24 -7.44
N TYR A 584 13.23 -24.02 -6.84
CA TYR A 584 11.86 -23.61 -6.60
C TYR A 584 11.74 -22.97 -5.22
N ILE A 585 12.30 -23.62 -4.19
CA ILE A 585 12.43 -23.09 -2.84
C ILE A 585 13.82 -23.31 -2.25
N SER A 586 14.21 -22.47 -1.29
CA SER A 586 15.25 -22.80 -0.32
C SER A 586 15.09 -22.12 1.01
N VAL A 587 15.67 -22.73 2.03
CA VAL A 587 15.83 -22.17 3.37
C VAL A 587 17.31 -22.24 3.72
N THR A 588 17.87 -21.10 4.12
CA THR A 588 19.21 -20.99 4.68
C THR A 588 19.11 -20.39 6.07
N ILE A 589 19.56 -21.12 7.08
CA ILE A 589 19.54 -20.72 8.48
C ILE A 589 20.93 -20.22 8.85
N TYR A 590 21.02 -19.05 9.45
CA TYR A 590 22.23 -18.47 10.01
C TYR A 590 22.09 -18.31 11.52
N ASP A 591 23.21 -18.39 12.24
CA ASP A 591 23.24 -17.99 13.64
C ASP A 591 23.07 -16.48 13.80
N ALA A 592 22.89 -16.00 15.04
CA ALA A 592 22.79 -14.57 15.35
C ALA A 592 24.02 -13.74 14.93
N ASN A 593 25.17 -14.38 14.68
CA ASN A 593 26.39 -13.73 14.20
C ASN A 593 26.48 -13.72 12.66
N GLY A 594 25.53 -14.33 11.95
CA GLY A 594 25.48 -14.43 10.49
C GLY A 594 26.26 -15.60 9.89
N ASN A 595 26.71 -16.58 10.69
CA ASN A 595 27.34 -17.80 10.16
C ASN A 595 26.26 -18.79 9.69
N GLU A 596 26.44 -19.38 8.51
CA GLU A 596 25.49 -20.38 7.99
C GLU A 596 25.51 -21.64 8.86
N LYS A 597 24.34 -22.03 9.37
CA LYS A 597 24.10 -23.28 10.11
C LYS A 597 23.67 -24.40 9.17
N LYS A 598 22.81 -24.09 8.20
CA LYS A 598 22.22 -25.07 7.28
C LYS A 598 21.65 -24.36 6.05
N SER A 599 21.81 -24.96 4.87
CA SER A 599 21.15 -24.52 3.65
C SER A 599 20.54 -25.72 2.94
N VAL A 600 19.26 -25.63 2.58
CA VAL A 600 18.50 -26.70 1.92
C VAL A 600 17.67 -26.09 0.80
N SER A 601 17.69 -26.72 -0.38
CA SER A 601 16.91 -26.29 -1.54
C SER A 601 16.23 -27.47 -2.21
N ALA A 602 15.18 -27.18 -2.98
CA ALA A 602 14.52 -28.15 -3.85
C ALA A 602 14.20 -27.51 -5.20
N GLU A 603 14.47 -28.24 -6.28
CA GLU A 603 14.04 -27.89 -7.64
C GLU A 603 12.58 -28.28 -7.89
N GLY A 604 11.95 -27.71 -8.92
CA GLY A 604 10.51 -27.88 -9.18
C GLY A 604 10.05 -29.33 -9.39
N HIS A 605 10.96 -30.28 -9.65
CA HIS A 605 10.66 -31.70 -9.85
C HIS A 605 11.10 -32.63 -8.71
N GLU A 606 11.96 -32.18 -7.80
CA GLU A 606 12.58 -33.03 -6.77
C GLU A 606 11.63 -33.38 -5.63
N GLY A 607 10.53 -32.63 -5.50
CA GLY A 607 9.64 -32.70 -4.36
C GLY A 607 10.26 -32.14 -3.08
N LEU A 608 9.62 -32.36 -1.92
CA LEU A 608 10.03 -31.77 -0.63
C LEU A 608 10.42 -32.79 0.46
N LYS A 609 10.41 -34.10 0.19
CA LYS A 609 10.80 -35.13 1.18
C LYS A 609 12.18 -34.89 1.78
N ASN A 610 13.19 -34.65 0.94
CA ASN A 610 14.55 -34.38 1.42
C ASN A 610 14.64 -33.00 2.08
N PHE A 611 13.97 -32.00 1.50
CA PHE A 611 13.91 -30.65 2.05
C PHE A 611 13.42 -30.63 3.50
N VAL A 612 12.32 -31.32 3.77
CA VAL A 612 11.72 -31.44 5.11
C VAL A 612 12.63 -32.21 6.06
N LYS A 613 13.14 -33.38 5.62
CA LYS A 613 14.00 -34.25 6.42
C LYS A 613 15.27 -33.53 6.93
N GLU A 614 15.81 -32.59 6.15
CA GLU A 614 17.03 -31.88 6.52
C GLU A 614 16.81 -30.73 7.51
N LEU A 615 15.58 -30.21 7.62
CA LEU A 615 15.22 -29.10 8.51
C LEU A 615 14.56 -29.60 9.80
N ASP A 616 13.84 -30.73 9.76
CA ASP A 616 13.11 -31.25 10.90
C ASP A 616 14.03 -31.60 12.09
N GLY A 617 13.63 -31.17 13.28
CA GLY A 617 14.35 -31.39 14.54
C GLY A 617 15.60 -30.54 14.74
N MET A 618 15.99 -29.68 13.78
CA MET A 618 17.14 -28.80 13.91
C MET A 618 16.92 -27.73 15.00
N SER A 619 17.94 -27.45 15.82
CA SER A 619 17.84 -26.45 16.89
C SER A 619 18.03 -25.02 16.40
N PHE A 620 17.29 -24.09 17.00
CA PHE A 620 17.42 -22.65 16.79
C PHE A 620 17.65 -21.90 18.10
N GLU A 621 18.20 -20.69 18.02
CA GLU A 621 18.21 -19.74 19.12
C GLU A 621 17.46 -18.46 18.75
N TYR A 622 16.94 -17.73 19.74
CA TYR A 622 16.35 -16.42 19.47
C TYR A 622 17.45 -15.46 19.00
N GLY A 623 17.23 -14.84 17.84
CA GLY A 623 18.22 -14.04 17.12
C GLY A 623 18.83 -14.75 15.92
N ASP A 624 18.65 -16.07 15.75
CA ASP A 624 18.99 -16.77 14.51
C ASP A 624 18.19 -16.20 13.33
N MET A 625 18.77 -16.28 12.14
CA MET A 625 18.23 -15.71 10.92
C MET A 625 17.85 -16.80 9.92
N VAL A 626 16.74 -16.64 9.23
CA VAL A 626 16.24 -17.58 8.22
C VAL A 626 16.05 -16.83 6.90
N LYS A 627 16.93 -17.09 5.93
CA LYS A 627 16.79 -16.61 4.56
C LYS A 627 15.97 -17.62 3.77
N VAL A 628 14.86 -17.15 3.20
CA VAL A 628 13.94 -17.97 2.42
C VAL A 628 13.89 -17.48 0.99
N TYR A 629 14.09 -18.40 0.05
CA TYR A 629 13.87 -18.20 -1.37
C TYR A 629 12.60 -18.93 -1.81
N HIS A 630 11.75 -18.27 -2.58
CA HIS A 630 10.62 -18.89 -3.26
C HIS A 630 10.47 -18.28 -4.65
N ILE A 631 10.54 -19.10 -5.71
CA ILE A 631 10.51 -18.60 -7.10
C ILE A 631 9.19 -17.90 -7.44
N GLN A 632 8.10 -18.31 -6.79
CA GLN A 632 6.78 -17.68 -6.82
C GLN A 632 6.45 -17.06 -5.44
N PRO A 633 6.98 -15.87 -5.10
CA PRO A 633 7.08 -15.40 -3.71
C PRO A 633 5.77 -15.15 -2.97
N LYS A 634 4.66 -15.01 -3.69
CA LYS A 634 3.30 -14.87 -3.14
C LYS A 634 2.78 -16.15 -2.46
N TYR A 635 3.43 -17.29 -2.69
CA TYR A 635 3.05 -18.58 -2.12
C TYR A 635 3.92 -19.01 -0.93
N LEU A 636 4.81 -18.14 -0.47
CA LEU A 636 5.34 -18.28 0.88
C LEU A 636 4.41 -17.51 1.83
N GLU A 637 3.84 -18.19 2.81
CA GLU A 637 3.07 -17.56 3.89
C GLU A 637 3.77 -17.81 5.23
N TRP A 638 3.56 -16.91 6.20
CA TRP A 638 3.98 -17.16 7.57
C TRP A 638 2.89 -16.70 8.55
N TYR A 639 2.93 -17.30 9.72
CA TYR A 639 1.90 -17.24 10.74
C TYR A 639 2.56 -16.93 12.08
N ASP A 640 1.96 -16.00 12.82
CA ASP A 640 2.33 -15.65 14.19
C ASP A 640 1.13 -16.00 15.09
N ASP A 641 1.31 -16.91 16.05
CA ASP A 641 0.25 -17.44 16.91
C ASP A 641 -1.02 -17.82 16.12
N ASN A 642 -0.87 -18.64 15.08
CA ASN A 642 -1.93 -19.09 14.18
C ASN A 642 -2.55 -18.01 13.28
N LYS A 643 -2.12 -16.74 13.37
CA LYS A 643 -2.63 -15.67 12.52
C LYS A 643 -1.69 -15.44 11.36
N ARG A 644 -2.24 -15.55 10.15
CA ARG A 644 -1.51 -15.24 8.92
C ARG A 644 -1.05 -13.78 8.94
N VAL A 645 0.24 -13.55 8.72
CA VAL A 645 0.81 -12.20 8.67
C VAL A 645 0.54 -11.57 7.29
N ASP A 646 0.18 -10.28 7.28
CA ASP A 646 0.05 -9.52 6.03
C ASP A 646 1.44 -9.27 5.42
N GLN A 647 1.60 -9.69 4.17
CA GLN A 647 2.89 -9.68 3.48
C GLN A 647 3.22 -8.33 2.84
N GLY A 648 2.26 -7.40 2.68
CA GLY A 648 2.49 -6.12 2.01
C GLY A 648 3.24 -6.26 0.67
N GLU A 649 4.34 -5.54 0.51
CA GLU A 649 5.23 -5.63 -0.67
C GLU A 649 6.15 -6.86 -0.67
N ALA A 650 6.35 -7.52 0.47
CA ALA A 650 7.22 -8.69 0.56
C ALA A 650 6.70 -9.86 -0.29
N LYS A 651 5.39 -9.93 -0.58
CA LYS A 651 4.80 -10.93 -1.50
C LYS A 651 5.44 -10.96 -2.89
N ASN A 652 6.08 -9.86 -3.30
CA ASN A 652 6.75 -9.71 -4.60
C ASN A 652 8.26 -10.03 -4.53
N LYS A 653 8.85 -10.15 -3.33
CA LYS A 653 10.28 -10.42 -3.14
C LYS A 653 10.54 -11.93 -3.10
N LYS A 654 11.31 -12.45 -4.08
CA LYS A 654 11.73 -13.86 -4.18
C LYS A 654 12.55 -14.32 -2.99
N GLU A 655 13.38 -13.43 -2.45
CA GLU A 655 14.15 -13.65 -1.24
C GLU A 655 13.60 -12.81 -0.09
N LYS A 656 13.49 -13.43 1.07
CA LYS A 656 13.06 -12.80 2.32
C LYS A 656 13.99 -13.25 3.44
N LEU A 657 14.20 -12.39 4.42
CA LEU A 657 15.05 -12.66 5.56
C LEU A 657 14.21 -12.50 6.83
N PHE A 658 14.22 -13.50 7.70
CA PHE A 658 13.44 -13.51 8.93
C PHE A 658 14.34 -13.70 10.14
N LYS A 659 14.06 -12.98 11.22
CA LYS A 659 14.68 -13.18 12.53
C LYS A 659 13.77 -14.04 13.39
N ILE A 660 14.35 -15.02 14.08
CA ILE A 660 13.60 -15.86 15.02
C ILE A 660 13.49 -15.13 16.36
N THR A 661 12.27 -14.89 16.81
CA THR A 661 11.95 -14.18 18.06
C THR A 661 11.06 -15.03 18.96
N PRO A 662 10.87 -14.68 20.24
CA PRO A 662 9.87 -15.32 21.09
C PRO A 662 8.43 -15.19 20.58
N GLN A 663 8.17 -14.31 19.61
CA GLN A 663 6.87 -14.10 18.96
C GLN A 663 6.75 -14.79 17.60
N GLY A 664 7.78 -15.53 17.15
CA GLY A 664 7.78 -16.22 15.87
C GLY A 664 8.76 -15.62 14.86
N TYR A 665 8.39 -15.62 13.58
CA TYR A 665 9.24 -15.18 12.48
C TYR A 665 9.04 -13.70 12.15
N GLU A 666 10.00 -12.87 12.55
CA GLU A 666 10.00 -11.44 12.25
C GLU A 666 10.66 -11.17 10.89
N LEU A 667 9.91 -10.68 9.90
CA LEU A 667 10.47 -10.28 8.62
C LEU A 667 11.37 -9.04 8.81
N ILE A 668 12.61 -9.09 8.32
CA ILE A 668 13.55 -7.97 8.33
C ILE A 668 14.09 -7.66 6.92
N ASP A 669 14.40 -6.39 6.64
CA ASP A 669 14.93 -5.96 5.33
C ASP A 669 16.45 -6.21 5.17
N GLY A 670 17.15 -6.54 6.24
CA GLY A 670 18.59 -6.77 6.29
C GLY A 670 19.12 -6.67 7.71
N LEU A 671 20.40 -7.02 7.93
CA LEU A 671 21.03 -6.94 9.24
C LEU A 671 21.43 -5.51 9.64
N GLN A 672 21.55 -4.61 8.67
CA GLN A 672 22.13 -3.29 8.89
C GLN A 672 21.17 -2.32 9.60
N GLU A 673 21.64 -1.72 10.69
CA GLU A 673 21.03 -0.55 11.31
C GLU A 673 21.72 0.71 10.78
N VAL A 674 20.94 1.64 10.23
CA VAL A 674 21.46 2.88 9.63
C VAL A 674 20.80 4.06 10.31
N THR A 675 21.62 4.90 10.94
CA THR A 675 21.18 6.16 11.56
C THR A 675 21.62 7.33 10.69
N ALA A 676 20.68 8.18 10.28
CA ALA A 676 20.99 9.40 9.54
C ALA A 676 21.70 10.41 10.45
N VAL A 677 22.78 11.01 9.96
CA VAL A 677 23.57 12.04 10.66
C VAL A 677 23.42 13.34 9.88
N PRO A 678 22.54 14.27 10.30
CA PRO A 678 22.36 15.54 9.62
C PRO A 678 23.66 16.34 9.53
N GLN A 679 23.88 16.99 8.40
CA GLN A 679 25.11 17.77 8.13
C GLN A 679 24.78 19.24 7.83
N LYS A 680 25.71 20.14 8.17
CA LYS A 680 25.72 21.54 7.71
C LYS A 680 26.96 21.79 6.88
N VAL A 681 26.80 22.35 5.69
CA VAL A 681 27.91 22.60 4.75
C VAL A 681 27.86 24.05 4.28
N VAL A 682 29.00 24.72 4.24
CA VAL A 682 29.10 26.10 3.76
C VAL A 682 28.88 26.15 2.25
N ILE A 683 28.12 27.13 1.77
CA ILE A 683 27.81 27.27 0.35
C ILE A 683 29.07 27.36 -0.51
N GLY A 684 29.05 26.62 -1.63
CA GLY A 684 30.16 26.53 -2.56
C GLY A 684 31.32 25.66 -2.08
N THR A 685 31.12 24.84 -1.04
CA THR A 685 32.05 23.75 -0.70
C THR A 685 32.16 22.77 -1.87
N ASP A 686 33.37 22.31 -2.18
CA ASP A 686 33.59 21.30 -3.22
C ASP A 686 32.89 19.98 -2.87
N VAL A 687 31.98 19.55 -3.74
CA VAL A 687 31.16 18.35 -3.54
C VAL A 687 32.01 17.08 -3.48
N GLU A 688 33.18 17.05 -4.13
CA GLU A 688 34.09 15.90 -4.11
C GLU A 688 34.73 15.66 -2.73
N LYS A 689 34.71 16.66 -1.84
CA LYS A 689 35.24 16.55 -0.49
C LYS A 689 34.22 16.01 0.52
N LEU A 690 32.96 15.87 0.12
CA LEU A 690 31.92 15.30 0.98
C LEU A 690 32.00 13.78 0.93
N GLU A 691 32.18 13.16 2.09
CA GLU A 691 32.23 11.70 2.21
C GLU A 691 30.91 11.16 2.79
N ALA A 692 30.28 10.21 2.10
CA ALA A 692 29.01 9.61 2.51
C ALA A 692 29.04 9.02 3.93
N LYS A 693 30.21 8.60 4.41
CA LYS A 693 30.42 8.08 5.77
C LYS A 693 30.13 9.08 6.88
N ASN A 694 30.16 10.38 6.59
CA ASN A 694 29.83 11.42 7.56
C ASN A 694 28.32 11.64 7.69
N PHE A 695 27.53 11.12 6.75
CA PHE A 695 26.08 11.33 6.67
C PHE A 695 25.27 10.18 7.29
N VAL A 696 25.89 9.03 7.53
CA VAL A 696 25.22 7.88 8.14
C VAL A 696 26.15 7.15 9.11
N GLN A 697 25.58 6.63 10.19
CA GLN A 697 26.23 5.63 11.04
C GLN A 697 25.62 4.27 10.74
N VAL A 698 26.46 3.29 10.36
CA VAL A 698 26.02 1.94 9.99
C VAL A 698 26.56 0.94 10.99
N LYS A 699 25.69 0.06 11.48
CA LYS A 699 26.04 -1.13 12.27
C LYS A 699 25.69 -2.37 11.45
N ASP A 700 26.57 -3.37 11.46
CA ASP A 700 26.41 -4.65 10.72
C ASP A 700 26.24 -4.49 9.18
N GLY A 701 26.79 -3.41 8.62
CA GLY A 701 26.82 -3.14 7.19
C GLY A 701 27.94 -2.18 6.77
N GLU A 702 28.02 -1.92 5.47
CA GLU A 702 29.02 -1.09 4.80
C GLU A 702 28.34 0.06 4.05
N ILE A 703 29.03 1.19 3.95
CA ILE A 703 28.56 2.36 3.20
C ILE A 703 29.00 2.23 1.75
N VAL A 704 28.06 2.27 0.82
CA VAL A 704 28.34 2.21 -0.62
C VAL A 704 28.71 3.60 -1.15
N GLY A 705 27.92 4.63 -0.81
CA GLY A 705 28.17 6.01 -1.25
C GLY A 705 26.89 6.84 -1.36
N PHE A 706 27.02 8.04 -1.94
CA PHE A 706 25.85 8.83 -2.32
C PHE A 706 25.17 8.24 -3.56
N VAL A 707 23.85 8.14 -3.53
CA VAL A 707 23.06 7.78 -4.73
C VAL A 707 23.17 8.91 -5.76
N GLU A 708 23.16 10.16 -5.30
CA GLU A 708 23.36 11.38 -6.08
C GLU A 708 24.15 12.38 -5.24
N LYS A 709 25.08 13.11 -5.88
CA LYS A 709 25.93 14.10 -5.19
C LYS A 709 25.10 15.31 -4.74
N PRO A 710 25.31 15.83 -3.52
CA PRO A 710 24.58 17.02 -3.03
C PRO A 710 24.90 18.28 -3.82
N ASP A 711 23.91 19.18 -3.95
CA ASP A 711 24.12 20.50 -4.55
C ASP A 711 24.57 21.49 -3.48
N THR A 712 25.87 21.79 -3.44
CA THR A 712 26.45 22.75 -2.48
C THR A 712 26.36 24.20 -2.95
N LYS A 713 25.82 24.49 -4.15
CA LYS A 713 25.72 25.85 -4.71
C LYS A 713 24.41 26.55 -4.34
N LYS A 714 23.44 25.81 -3.82
CA LYS A 714 22.13 26.31 -3.45
C LYS A 714 21.95 26.33 -1.94
N ILE A 715 21.61 27.49 -1.39
CA ILE A 715 21.37 27.65 0.04
C ILE A 715 20.07 26.95 0.49
N GLY A 716 20.05 26.48 1.74
CA GLY A 716 18.87 25.95 2.41
C GLY A 716 18.94 24.45 2.69
N GLU A 717 17.85 23.93 3.26
CA GLU A 717 17.71 22.52 3.57
C GLU A 717 17.46 21.69 2.30
N GLN A 718 18.18 20.58 2.19
CA GLN A 718 17.98 19.55 1.18
C GLN A 718 18.11 18.16 1.80
N LYS A 719 17.62 17.14 1.08
CA LYS A 719 17.77 15.74 1.49
C LYS A 719 18.73 15.03 0.56
N VAL A 720 19.78 14.43 1.11
CA VAL A 720 20.73 13.61 0.36
C VAL A 720 20.44 12.14 0.57
N LYS A 721 20.72 11.31 -0.43
CA LYS A 721 20.47 9.86 -0.38
C LYS A 721 21.79 9.11 -0.28
N VAL A 722 21.94 8.32 0.78
CA VAL A 722 23.12 7.46 1.00
C VAL A 722 22.70 6.00 0.88
N GLU A 723 23.41 5.24 0.03
CA GLU A 723 23.24 3.80 -0.11
C GLU A 723 24.21 3.06 0.82
N THR A 724 23.69 2.05 1.51
CA THR A 724 24.44 1.15 2.39
C THR A 724 24.04 -0.29 2.09
N LYS A 725 24.90 -1.26 2.40
CA LYS A 725 24.62 -2.69 2.20
C LYS A 725 25.02 -3.50 3.42
N ASP A 726 24.27 -4.54 3.76
CA ASP A 726 24.70 -5.50 4.78
C ASP A 726 25.63 -6.59 4.19
N ARG A 727 26.11 -7.49 5.06
CA ARG A 727 26.98 -8.63 4.67
C ARG A 727 26.31 -9.66 3.75
N PHE A 728 25.00 -9.57 3.54
CA PHE A 728 24.24 -10.41 2.60
C PHE A 728 23.93 -9.67 1.28
N ASP A 729 24.59 -8.53 1.05
CA ASP A 729 24.37 -7.59 -0.07
C ASP A 729 22.95 -6.99 -0.13
N ASN A 730 22.19 -6.99 0.98
CA ASN A 730 20.90 -6.29 1.03
C ASN A 730 21.15 -4.78 1.09
N LYS A 731 20.75 -4.06 0.05
CA LYS A 731 20.93 -2.60 -0.07
C LYS A 731 19.81 -1.83 0.63
N LYS A 732 20.17 -0.71 1.26
CA LYS A 732 19.25 0.25 1.90
C LYS A 732 19.64 1.66 1.49
N VAL A 733 18.65 2.48 1.14
CA VAL A 733 18.84 3.92 0.85
C VAL A 733 18.27 4.73 2.00
N THR A 734 19.08 5.58 2.61
CA THR A 734 18.69 6.44 3.72
C THR A 734 18.71 7.91 3.27
N GLU A 735 17.61 8.62 3.49
CA GLU A 735 17.55 10.08 3.29
C GLU A 735 18.14 10.78 4.52
N VAL A 736 19.12 11.66 4.30
CA VAL A 736 19.82 12.41 5.34
C VAL A 736 19.61 13.92 5.11
N PRO A 737 19.21 14.69 6.12
CA PRO A 737 19.12 16.14 6.00
C PRO A 737 20.51 16.78 5.82
N LEU A 738 20.62 17.70 4.88
CA LEU A 738 21.80 18.54 4.63
C LEU A 738 21.34 20.00 4.57
N GLU A 739 21.88 20.86 5.43
CA GLU A 739 21.63 22.30 5.38
C GLU A 739 22.84 23.00 4.76
N ILE A 740 22.64 23.67 3.62
CA ILE A 740 23.66 24.55 3.06
C ILE A 740 23.54 25.93 3.71
N ILE A 741 24.62 26.39 4.34
CA ILE A 741 24.68 27.62 5.14
C ILE A 741 25.59 28.66 4.49
N TYR A 742 25.43 29.94 4.85
CA TYR A 742 26.20 31.03 4.26
C TYR A 742 27.66 31.01 4.70
N GLY A 743 27.94 30.88 6.01
CA GLY A 743 29.30 31.05 6.52
C GLY A 743 29.72 32.53 6.55
N ASP A 744 30.99 32.81 6.20
CA ASP A 744 31.52 34.17 6.10
C ASP A 744 31.46 34.65 4.64
N SER A 745 30.37 35.33 4.29
CA SER A 745 30.01 35.59 2.88
C SER A 745 29.51 36.99 2.61
N ILE A 746 29.72 37.41 1.37
CA ILE A 746 29.09 38.57 0.76
C ILE A 746 28.07 38.08 -0.26
N MET A 747 26.86 38.63 -0.23
CA MET A 747 25.76 38.23 -1.09
C MET A 747 25.21 39.41 -1.89
N PHE A 748 25.04 39.15 -3.19
CA PHE A 748 24.50 40.08 -4.16
C PHE A 748 23.11 39.65 -4.60
N PHE A 749 22.15 40.56 -4.49
CA PHE A 749 20.79 40.37 -5.00
C PHE A 749 20.55 41.21 -6.25
N GLY A 750 19.72 40.66 -7.13
CA GLY A 750 19.28 41.31 -8.36
C GLY A 750 17.77 41.21 -8.53
N THR A 751 17.30 41.16 -9.78
CA THR A 751 15.91 40.80 -10.08
C THR A 751 15.69 39.29 -10.05
N TRP A 752 14.48 38.88 -9.69
CA TRP A 752 14.08 37.49 -9.65
C TRP A 752 14.22 36.81 -11.02
N HIS A 753 14.88 35.66 -11.06
CA HIS A 753 15.00 34.80 -12.24
C HIS A 753 15.14 33.34 -11.81
N SER A 754 14.42 32.42 -12.46
CA SER A 754 14.45 30.99 -12.18
C SER A 754 14.30 30.60 -10.69
N GLY A 755 13.43 31.31 -9.96
CA GLY A 755 13.09 30.95 -8.58
C GLY A 755 14.01 31.54 -7.50
N THR A 756 14.91 32.46 -7.85
CA THR A 756 15.73 33.20 -6.87
C THR A 756 16.03 34.62 -7.37
N ASN A 757 16.24 35.55 -6.46
CA ASN A 757 16.83 36.87 -6.75
C ASN A 757 18.28 36.98 -6.27
N ILE A 758 18.85 35.91 -5.69
CA ILE A 758 20.26 35.85 -5.33
C ILE A 758 21.07 35.65 -6.61
N LYS A 759 22.01 36.55 -6.86
CA LYS A 759 22.79 36.57 -8.10
C LYS A 759 24.20 36.04 -7.94
N SER A 760 24.85 36.28 -6.81
CA SER A 760 26.16 35.69 -6.51
C SER A 760 26.41 35.74 -5.00
N ILE A 761 27.10 34.73 -4.48
CA ILE A 761 27.57 34.68 -3.11
C ILE A 761 29.08 34.44 -3.15
N VAL A 762 29.85 35.32 -2.52
CA VAL A 762 31.31 35.23 -2.37
C VAL A 762 31.60 34.85 -0.93
N THR A 763 32.08 33.63 -0.70
CA THR A 763 32.33 33.06 0.62
C THR A 763 33.83 32.86 0.85
N LEU A 764 34.29 33.12 2.07
CA LEU A 764 35.67 32.84 2.49
C LEU A 764 35.79 31.37 2.90
N ASN A 765 36.57 30.59 2.15
CA ASN A 765 37.06 29.31 2.64
C ASN A 765 38.34 29.58 3.47
N HIS A 766 38.18 29.60 4.80
CA HIS A 766 39.27 29.88 5.74
C HIS A 766 40.35 28.78 5.78
N GLU A 767 40.01 27.53 5.48
CA GLU A 767 40.95 26.40 5.47
C GLU A 767 41.89 26.49 4.26
N GLU A 768 41.34 26.73 3.07
CA GLU A 768 42.11 26.84 1.84
C GLU A 768 42.65 28.25 1.54
N LYS A 769 42.17 29.26 2.28
CA LYS A 769 42.37 30.69 2.02
C LYS A 769 42.03 31.08 0.58
N LYS A 770 40.88 30.60 0.11
CA LYS A 770 40.33 30.88 -1.22
C LYS A 770 38.91 31.39 -1.15
N PHE A 771 38.52 32.23 -2.09
CA PHE A 771 37.13 32.57 -2.29
C PHE A 771 36.37 31.39 -2.92
N SER A 772 35.18 31.09 -2.44
CA SER A 772 34.19 30.28 -3.15
C SER A 772 33.08 31.20 -3.65
N THR A 773 32.85 31.22 -4.96
CA THR A 773 31.89 32.15 -5.58
C THR A 773 30.83 31.40 -6.36
N THR A 774 29.56 31.65 -6.06
CA THR A 774 28.42 31.10 -6.82
C THR A 774 27.97 32.07 -7.91
N ASP A 775 27.41 31.53 -8.99
CA ASP A 775 26.76 32.26 -10.07
C ASP A 775 25.26 31.98 -10.13
N SER A 776 24.56 32.76 -10.96
CA SER A 776 23.16 32.55 -11.29
C SER A 776 22.91 32.91 -12.75
N GLU A 777 21.89 32.29 -13.32
CA GLU A 777 21.43 32.61 -14.66
C GLU A 777 20.54 33.86 -14.69
N GLY A 778 20.49 34.49 -15.87
CA GLY A 778 19.67 35.68 -16.14
C GLY A 778 20.29 36.99 -15.67
N ALA A 779 19.81 38.09 -16.25
CA ALA A 779 20.31 39.45 -16.00
C ALA A 779 20.34 39.81 -14.51
N MET A 780 21.36 40.56 -14.09
CA MET A 780 21.52 41.10 -12.74
C MET A 780 20.34 41.99 -12.34
N HIS A 781 19.87 42.85 -13.24
CA HIS A 781 18.68 43.68 -13.05
C HIS A 781 17.98 44.02 -14.37
N THR A 782 16.64 43.99 -14.42
CA THR A 782 15.87 44.23 -15.66
C THR A 782 15.69 45.71 -16.04
N SER A 783 15.80 46.64 -15.08
CA SER A 783 15.46 48.05 -15.30
C SER A 783 16.62 49.00 -15.60
N PHE A 784 17.88 48.57 -15.43
CA PHE A 784 19.07 49.45 -15.53
C PHE A 784 20.02 49.03 -16.64
N ALA A 785 19.49 48.46 -17.72
CA ALA A 785 20.24 47.83 -18.80
C ALA A 785 21.51 48.63 -19.18
N ASP A 786 22.64 47.91 -19.33
CA ASP A 786 23.98 48.42 -19.67
C ASP A 786 24.68 49.32 -18.65
N GLU A 787 24.03 49.66 -17.54
CA GLU A 787 24.68 50.33 -16.41
C GLU A 787 25.42 49.33 -15.50
N LYS A 788 26.53 49.77 -14.90
CA LYS A 788 27.23 49.04 -13.84
C LYS A 788 26.27 48.82 -12.66
N TYR A 789 26.01 47.57 -12.31
CA TYR A 789 25.07 47.25 -11.24
C TYR A 789 25.77 46.65 -10.02
N MET A 790 26.74 45.77 -10.25
CA MET A 790 27.54 45.12 -9.21
C MET A 790 29.02 45.22 -9.57
N ALA A 791 29.91 45.37 -8.59
CA ALA A 791 31.34 45.15 -8.80
C ALA A 791 32.05 44.71 -7.53
N MET A 792 33.16 44.00 -7.71
CA MET A 792 34.08 43.67 -6.63
C MET A 792 35.50 43.93 -7.08
N THR A 793 36.26 44.60 -6.23
CA THR A 793 37.70 44.78 -6.38
C THR A 793 38.41 44.27 -5.14
N VAL A 794 39.38 43.38 -5.33
CA VAL A 794 40.24 42.86 -4.28
C VAL A 794 41.59 43.56 -4.38
N TYR A 795 42.03 44.15 -3.28
CA TYR A 795 43.35 44.72 -3.10
C TYR A 795 44.15 43.86 -2.12
N ASP A 796 45.47 43.84 -2.24
CA ASP A 796 46.32 43.33 -1.17
C ASP A 796 46.32 44.27 0.04
N LYS A 797 46.93 43.82 1.13
CA LYS A 797 47.05 44.59 2.39
C LYS A 797 47.74 45.95 2.24
N ASP A 798 48.54 46.15 1.19
CA ASP A 798 49.27 47.39 0.91
C ASP A 798 48.46 48.33 -0.01
N GLY A 799 47.27 47.90 -0.45
CA GLY A 799 46.33 48.69 -1.25
C GLY A 799 46.55 48.54 -2.76
N LYS A 800 47.35 47.59 -3.22
CA LYS A 800 47.54 47.31 -4.66
C LYS A 800 46.43 46.38 -5.16
N GLU A 801 45.85 46.73 -6.30
CA GLU A 801 44.77 45.95 -6.90
C GLU A 801 45.26 44.55 -7.33
N LYS A 802 44.59 43.50 -6.82
CA LYS A 802 44.77 42.09 -7.23
C LYS A 802 43.82 41.75 -8.39
N LYS A 803 42.56 42.16 -8.29
CA LYS A 803 41.53 41.88 -9.30
C LYS A 803 40.36 42.85 -9.16
N ALA A 804 39.89 43.42 -10.26
CA ALA A 804 38.64 44.17 -10.33
C ALA A 804 37.73 43.58 -11.41
N LEU A 805 36.44 43.42 -11.09
CA LEU A 805 35.42 43.04 -12.07
C LEU A 805 34.11 43.77 -11.78
N SER A 806 33.40 44.16 -12.84
CA SER A 806 32.06 44.74 -12.75
C SER A 806 31.09 43.96 -13.62
N VAL A 807 29.85 43.84 -13.16
CA VAL A 807 28.72 43.22 -13.85
C VAL A 807 27.68 44.31 -14.15
N LYS A 808 27.29 44.41 -15.41
CA LYS A 808 26.20 45.29 -15.84
C LYS A 808 24.85 44.71 -15.46
N ALA A 809 23.83 45.56 -15.37
CA ALA A 809 22.47 45.12 -15.09
C ALA A 809 21.96 44.04 -16.07
N SER A 810 22.34 44.14 -17.35
CA SER A 810 21.95 43.22 -18.42
C SER A 810 22.70 41.88 -18.41
N GLU A 811 23.80 41.76 -17.66
CA GLU A 811 24.67 40.58 -17.64
C GLU A 811 24.28 39.59 -16.53
N ASN A 812 24.63 38.32 -16.69
CA ASN A 812 24.58 37.33 -15.59
C ASN A 812 25.89 37.36 -14.79
N THR A 813 25.96 36.59 -13.71
CA THR A 813 27.12 36.57 -12.80
C THR A 813 28.11 35.44 -13.07
N LYS A 814 27.95 34.69 -14.16
CA LYS A 814 28.81 33.54 -14.48
C LYS A 814 30.27 33.95 -14.66
N GLY A 815 30.53 34.95 -15.49
CA GLY A 815 31.88 35.48 -15.70
C GLY A 815 32.48 36.12 -14.45
N PHE A 816 31.64 36.60 -13.52
CA PHE A 816 32.09 37.07 -12.21
C PHE A 816 32.56 35.92 -11.33
N ALA A 817 31.74 34.88 -11.18
CA ALA A 817 32.08 33.72 -10.37
C ALA A 817 33.30 32.97 -10.89
N GLU A 818 33.42 32.77 -12.21
CA GLU A 818 34.58 32.10 -12.84
C GLU A 818 35.92 32.79 -12.51
N GLN A 819 35.93 34.10 -12.30
CA GLN A 819 37.15 34.86 -12.03
C GLN A 819 37.53 34.90 -10.55
N PHE A 820 36.55 34.86 -9.64
CA PHE A 820 36.79 34.93 -8.21
C PHE A 820 36.77 33.57 -7.52
N ASN A 821 36.06 32.58 -8.06
CA ASN A 821 36.02 31.24 -7.49
C ASN A 821 37.41 30.57 -7.52
N GLY A 822 37.89 30.13 -6.36
CA GLY A 822 39.23 29.58 -6.17
C GLY A 822 40.35 30.62 -6.07
N MET A 823 40.07 31.92 -6.18
CA MET A 823 41.08 32.98 -6.02
C MET A 823 41.61 33.01 -4.58
N VAL A 824 42.94 33.03 -4.43
CA VAL A 824 43.61 33.03 -3.12
C VAL A 824 43.55 34.41 -2.48
N PHE A 825 43.20 34.44 -1.20
CA PHE A 825 43.23 35.64 -0.35
C PHE A 825 44.24 35.49 0.78
N GLU A 826 44.72 36.63 1.30
CA GLU A 826 45.47 36.69 2.55
C GLU A 826 44.68 37.48 3.59
N TYR A 827 44.85 37.15 4.87
CA TYR A 827 44.29 37.99 5.93
C TYR A 827 44.98 39.36 5.91
N GLY A 828 44.19 40.42 5.79
CA GLY A 828 44.65 41.77 5.52
C GLY A 828 44.31 42.31 4.13
N ASP A 829 43.97 41.43 3.17
CA ASP A 829 43.45 41.86 1.87
C ASP A 829 42.17 42.68 2.04
N ILE A 830 41.96 43.63 1.12
CA ILE A 830 40.82 44.56 1.16
C ILE A 830 39.89 44.26 -0.01
N VAL A 831 38.62 44.02 0.27
CA VAL A 831 37.56 43.79 -0.72
C VAL A 831 36.66 45.01 -0.77
N LYS A 832 36.78 45.77 -1.87
CA LYS A 832 35.86 46.86 -2.20
C LYS A 832 34.68 46.29 -2.98
N VAL A 833 33.48 46.59 -2.53
CA VAL A 833 32.23 46.17 -3.18
C VAL A 833 31.44 47.39 -3.60
N TYR A 834 30.87 47.31 -4.81
CA TYR A 834 29.89 48.25 -5.33
C TYR A 834 28.59 47.52 -5.63
N GLN A 835 27.47 48.13 -5.22
CA GLN A 835 26.13 47.69 -5.59
C GLN A 835 25.25 48.92 -5.84
N LYS A 836 24.57 48.96 -7.00
CA LYS A 836 23.74 50.09 -7.39
C LYS A 836 22.52 50.27 -6.49
N GLU A 837 21.88 49.17 -6.08
CA GLU A 837 20.83 49.16 -5.05
C GLU A 837 21.40 48.53 -3.78
N PHE A 838 21.93 49.35 -2.87
CA PHE A 838 22.72 48.86 -1.74
C PHE A 838 21.90 48.07 -0.70
N ASP A 839 20.59 48.24 -0.65
CA ASP A 839 19.66 47.41 0.14
C ASP A 839 19.61 45.95 -0.34
N ARG A 840 20.01 45.71 -1.60
CA ARG A 840 20.15 44.41 -2.27
C ARG A 840 21.55 43.80 -2.12
N PHE A 841 22.24 44.17 -1.05
CA PHE A 841 23.55 43.64 -0.67
C PHE A 841 23.48 43.16 0.79
N LYS A 842 24.01 41.97 1.08
CA LYS A 842 24.02 41.38 2.43
C LYS A 842 25.39 40.80 2.76
N VAL A 843 25.78 40.86 4.03
CA VAL A 843 27.02 40.27 4.54
C VAL A 843 26.66 39.31 5.66
N TYR A 844 27.23 38.12 5.62
CA TYR A 844 27.07 37.09 6.64
C TYR A 844 28.41 36.86 7.34
N LYS A 845 28.34 36.73 8.66
CA LYS A 845 29.47 36.34 9.50
C LYS A 845 29.06 35.10 10.28
N LYS A 846 29.76 33.99 10.09
CA LYS A 846 29.42 32.68 10.68
C LYS A 846 27.95 32.31 10.48
N ASN A 847 27.43 32.51 9.26
CA ASN A 847 26.03 32.29 8.88
C ASN A 847 25.00 33.27 9.47
N GLU A 848 25.40 34.24 10.28
CA GLU A 848 24.53 35.27 10.81
C GLU A 848 24.59 36.54 9.96
N LEU A 849 23.42 37.10 9.64
CA LEU A 849 23.34 38.34 8.87
C LEU A 849 23.88 39.50 9.69
N VAL A 850 24.83 40.25 9.13
CA VAL A 850 25.38 41.46 9.74
C VAL A 850 24.51 42.65 9.35
N ASP A 851 23.75 43.18 10.30
CA ASP A 851 22.94 44.38 10.11
C ASP A 851 23.81 45.63 10.29
N THR A 852 24.14 46.34 9.21
CA THR A 852 24.86 47.62 9.31
C THR A 852 24.41 48.63 8.24
N GLN A 853 24.35 49.90 8.63
CA GLN A 853 24.10 51.04 7.76
C GLN A 853 25.36 51.37 6.95
N TYR A 854 25.47 50.82 5.75
CA TYR A 854 26.59 51.05 4.84
C TYR A 854 26.41 52.35 4.03
N GLY A 855 27.48 52.81 3.36
CA GLY A 855 27.43 54.00 2.49
C GLY A 855 26.47 53.84 1.30
N VAL A 856 26.31 54.91 0.51
CA VAL A 856 25.22 55.00 -0.49
C VAL A 856 25.34 53.98 -1.64
N HIS A 857 26.54 53.58 -2.06
CA HIS A 857 26.76 52.61 -3.17
C HIS A 857 28.03 51.75 -3.06
N GLU A 858 28.95 52.06 -2.15
CA GLU A 858 30.26 51.39 -2.03
C GLU A 858 30.60 51.11 -0.57
N VAL A 859 31.28 49.98 -0.33
CA VAL A 859 31.78 49.56 0.98
C VAL A 859 33.12 48.85 0.81
N LEU A 860 34.00 48.94 1.80
CA LEU A 860 35.26 48.21 1.86
C LEU A 860 35.26 47.27 3.06
N PHE A 861 35.72 46.04 2.84
CA PHE A 861 35.93 45.03 3.87
C PHE A 861 37.39 44.64 3.93
N LYS A 862 37.92 44.47 5.14
CA LYS A 862 39.17 43.76 5.38
C LYS A 862 38.86 42.29 5.57
N VAL A 863 39.59 41.41 4.87
CA VAL A 863 39.50 39.96 5.06
C VAL A 863 40.27 39.58 6.31
N THR A 864 39.59 38.94 7.26
CA THR A 864 40.16 38.53 8.56
C THR A 864 39.79 37.10 8.89
N GLU A 865 40.36 36.53 9.96
CA GLU A 865 39.94 35.23 10.50
C GLU A 865 38.48 35.21 10.96
N GLN A 866 37.88 36.38 11.18
CA GLN A 866 36.48 36.53 11.58
C GLN A 866 35.57 36.93 10.41
N GLY A 867 36.03 36.74 9.17
CA GLY A 867 35.29 37.03 7.96
C GLY A 867 35.57 38.43 7.38
N PHE A 868 34.58 38.98 6.68
CA PHE A 868 34.63 40.32 6.07
C PHE A 868 34.33 41.41 7.12
N GLU A 869 35.35 42.17 7.53
CA GLU A 869 35.20 43.25 8.51
C GLU A 869 35.20 44.62 7.84
N ARG A 870 34.13 45.41 8.05
CA ARG A 870 33.98 46.74 7.43
C ARG A 870 35.11 47.68 7.84
N MET A 871 35.60 48.47 6.88
CA MET A 871 36.55 49.56 7.12
C MET A 871 35.83 50.92 7.19
N GLU A 872 36.12 51.72 8.22
CA GLU A 872 35.70 53.13 8.32
C GLU A 872 36.66 54.06 7.54
N ALA A 873 36.19 55.28 7.24
CA ALA A 873 36.98 56.28 6.53
C ALA A 873 38.26 56.65 7.29
N GLN A 874 39.42 56.50 6.65
CA GLN A 874 40.75 56.73 7.22
C GLN A 874 41.17 58.20 7.03
N GLN A 875 40.40 59.14 7.57
CA GLN A 875 40.71 60.57 7.56
C GLN A 875 40.42 61.22 8.92
N GLU A 876 41.32 62.12 9.34
CA GLU A 876 41.11 62.96 10.52
C GLU A 876 40.57 64.32 10.07
N VAL A 877 39.40 64.70 10.61
CA VAL A 877 38.73 65.97 10.29
C VAL A 877 38.46 66.71 11.58
N THR A 878 39.01 67.91 11.70
CA THR A 878 38.80 68.79 12.86
C THR A 878 37.92 69.96 12.43
N ALA A 879 36.82 70.19 13.15
CA ALA A 879 35.94 71.34 12.92
C ALA A 879 36.63 72.63 13.41
N VAL A 880 36.58 73.69 12.60
CA VAL A 880 37.13 75.01 12.91
C VAL A 880 35.95 75.98 13.08
N PRO A 881 35.56 76.32 14.34
CA PRO A 881 34.44 77.23 14.57
C PRO A 881 34.70 78.63 13.99
N GLN A 882 33.67 79.25 13.42
CA GLN A 882 33.78 80.55 12.76
C GLN A 882 32.85 81.59 13.40
N LYS A 883 33.26 82.86 13.43
CA LYS A 883 32.38 84.00 13.78
C LYS A 883 32.13 84.85 12.54
N VAL A 884 30.87 85.10 12.24
CA VAL A 884 30.46 85.85 11.05
C VAL A 884 29.63 87.06 11.47
N VAL A 885 29.88 88.23 10.91
CA VAL A 885 29.10 89.43 11.25
C VAL A 885 27.72 89.35 10.57
N ILE A 886 26.67 89.80 11.25
CA ILE A 886 25.32 89.78 10.70
C ILE A 886 25.25 90.56 9.38
N GLY A 887 24.65 89.92 8.37
CA GLY A 887 24.52 90.47 7.03
C GLY A 887 25.77 90.33 6.15
N THR A 888 26.76 89.50 6.52
CA THR A 888 27.84 89.09 5.61
C THR A 888 27.29 88.28 4.42
N ASP A 889 27.78 88.53 3.21
CA ASP A 889 27.42 87.75 2.01
C ASP A 889 27.91 86.29 2.12
N VAL A 890 26.98 85.35 2.04
CA VAL A 890 27.25 83.91 2.19
C VAL A 890 28.17 83.36 1.09
N GLU A 891 28.19 83.99 -0.09
CA GLU A 891 29.05 83.56 -1.21
C GLU A 891 30.54 83.86 -0.97
N LYS A 892 30.85 84.74 -0.01
CA LYS A 892 32.25 85.00 0.41
C LYS A 892 32.79 83.95 1.39
N LEU A 893 31.98 82.99 1.85
CA LEU A 893 32.40 81.96 2.81
C LEU A 893 32.95 80.70 2.09
N ASN A 894 34.12 80.22 2.50
CA ASN A 894 34.77 79.05 1.91
C ASN A 894 34.76 77.87 2.88
N ALA A 895 34.21 76.71 2.48
CA ALA A 895 34.09 75.51 3.32
C ALA A 895 35.44 74.99 3.87
N LYS A 896 36.54 75.31 3.18
CA LYS A 896 37.90 74.96 3.64
C LYS A 896 38.30 75.68 4.93
N ASP A 897 37.70 76.83 5.23
CA ASP A 897 37.99 77.60 6.43
C ASP A 897 37.27 77.02 7.67
N PHE A 898 36.34 76.07 7.45
CA PHE A 898 35.49 75.49 8.49
C PHE A 898 35.99 74.10 8.95
N VAL A 899 36.92 73.47 8.23
CA VAL A 899 37.50 72.17 8.61
C VAL A 899 38.99 72.08 8.28
N GLN A 900 39.73 71.37 9.12
CA GLN A 900 41.09 70.93 8.82
C GLN A 900 41.10 69.42 8.59
N VAL A 901 41.61 68.97 7.44
CA VAL A 901 41.64 67.55 7.05
C VAL A 901 43.07 67.05 6.94
N LYS A 902 43.33 65.88 7.52
CA LYS A 902 44.59 65.12 7.37
C LYS A 902 44.28 63.78 6.72
N ASP A 903 45.12 63.40 5.76
CA ASP A 903 44.98 62.18 4.93
C ASP A 903 43.67 62.12 4.11
N GLY A 904 43.14 63.30 3.74
CA GLY A 904 41.93 63.47 2.93
C GLY A 904 41.74 64.87 2.35
N ASP A 905 40.67 65.07 1.58
CA ASP A 905 40.31 66.31 0.89
C ASP A 905 38.94 66.87 1.32
N VAL A 906 38.76 68.19 1.30
CA VAL A 906 37.45 68.87 1.52
C VAL A 906 36.65 68.90 0.21
N VAL A 907 35.41 68.42 0.25
CA VAL A 907 34.47 68.41 -0.88
C VAL A 907 33.68 69.73 -0.95
N GLY A 908 33.08 70.19 0.15
CA GLY A 908 32.30 71.43 0.21
C GLY A 908 31.27 71.47 1.34
N PHE A 909 30.48 72.55 1.42
CA PHE A 909 29.31 72.62 2.31
C PHE A 909 28.21 71.68 1.80
N VAL A 910 27.60 70.93 2.70
CA VAL A 910 26.36 70.19 2.43
C VAL A 910 25.19 71.18 2.28
N GLU A 911 25.21 72.26 3.08
CA GLU A 911 24.25 73.38 3.05
C GLU A 911 24.95 74.68 3.51
N LYS A 912 24.64 75.84 2.90
CA LYS A 912 25.29 77.14 3.21
C LYS A 912 24.74 77.77 4.52
N PRO A 913 25.55 78.50 5.32
CA PRO A 913 25.11 79.16 6.55
C PRO A 913 24.14 80.34 6.33
N ASP A 914 23.26 80.60 7.30
CA ASP A 914 22.36 81.77 7.31
C ASP A 914 23.00 82.92 8.10
N THR A 915 23.50 83.94 7.39
CA THR A 915 24.18 85.10 7.98
C THR A 915 23.22 86.23 8.41
N THR A 916 21.91 86.07 8.22
CA THR A 916 20.90 87.08 8.58
C THR A 916 20.37 86.92 10.00
N LYS A 917 20.66 85.79 10.64
CA LYS A 917 20.16 85.42 11.96
C LYS A 917 21.29 85.39 12.99
N ILE A 918 21.24 86.29 13.98
CA ILE A 918 22.16 86.32 15.12
C ILE A 918 22.11 85.02 15.92
N GLY A 919 23.27 84.58 16.40
CA GLY A 919 23.42 83.49 17.34
C GLY A 919 24.25 82.32 16.79
N GLU A 920 24.46 81.33 17.64
CA GLU A 920 25.14 80.08 17.28
C GLU A 920 24.28 79.23 16.34
N GLN A 921 24.91 78.71 15.30
CA GLN A 921 24.36 77.76 14.35
C GLN A 921 25.40 76.69 14.01
N LYS A 922 24.99 75.63 13.31
CA LYS A 922 25.89 74.57 12.83
C LYS A 922 25.78 74.44 11.32
N VAL A 923 26.92 74.32 10.65
CA VAL A 923 27.01 74.00 9.21
C VAL A 923 27.64 72.63 9.00
N LYS A 924 27.32 71.97 7.89
CA LYS A 924 27.84 70.63 7.56
C LYS A 924 28.84 70.71 6.42
N VAL A 925 30.02 70.13 6.59
CA VAL A 925 31.09 70.07 5.57
C VAL A 925 31.43 68.62 5.25
N GLU A 926 31.46 68.25 3.96
CA GLU A 926 31.81 66.91 3.47
C GLU A 926 33.31 66.82 3.11
N THR A 927 33.98 65.72 3.46
CA THR A 927 35.40 65.41 3.18
C THR A 927 35.58 63.96 2.69
N LYS A 928 36.71 63.60 2.07
CA LYS A 928 37.00 62.22 1.58
C LYS A 928 38.44 61.76 1.86
N ASP A 929 38.67 60.46 2.11
CA ASP A 929 40.00 59.86 2.31
C ASP A 929 40.68 59.36 1.00
N ARG A 930 41.91 58.81 1.10
CA ARG A 930 42.68 58.25 -0.03
C ARG A 930 42.04 57.05 -0.75
N PHE A 931 41.12 56.33 -0.10
CA PHE A 931 40.36 55.23 -0.69
C PHE A 931 39.00 55.69 -1.23
N GLY A 932 38.68 56.99 -1.07
CA GLY A 932 37.45 57.63 -1.51
C GLY A 932 36.32 57.64 -0.48
N ASN A 933 36.56 57.22 0.77
CA ASN A 933 35.53 57.18 1.81
C ASN A 933 35.17 58.60 2.27
N LYS A 934 33.89 58.96 2.16
CA LYS A 934 33.37 60.28 2.54
C LYS A 934 33.02 60.37 4.04
N LYS A 935 33.16 61.55 4.63
CA LYS A 935 32.78 61.89 6.02
C LYS A 935 32.15 63.27 6.06
N VAL A 936 31.08 63.44 6.83
CA VAL A 936 30.42 64.74 7.05
C VAL A 936 30.71 65.22 8.47
N THR A 937 31.16 66.46 8.61
CA THR A 937 31.51 67.08 9.90
C THR A 937 30.63 68.30 10.15
N GLU A 938 30.00 68.36 11.32
CA GLU A 938 29.28 69.56 11.79
C GLU A 938 30.26 70.57 12.39
N VAL A 939 30.17 71.82 11.95
CA VAL A 939 31.05 72.92 12.35
C VAL A 939 30.21 74.04 12.99
N PRO A 940 30.54 74.53 14.20
CA PRO A 940 29.83 75.64 14.82
C PRO A 940 30.14 76.97 14.13
N VAL A 941 29.13 77.81 13.94
CA VAL A 941 29.25 79.16 13.38
C VAL A 941 28.44 80.11 14.25
N GLU A 942 29.02 81.22 14.71
CA GLU A 942 28.31 82.23 15.50
C GLU A 942 28.12 83.50 14.69
N VAL A 943 26.86 83.92 14.47
CA VAL A 943 26.56 85.19 13.81
C VAL A 943 26.43 86.30 14.85
N ILE A 944 27.27 87.33 14.74
CA ILE A 944 27.46 88.39 15.75
C ILE A 944 27.05 89.78 15.24
N TYR A 945 26.74 90.72 16.14
CA TYR A 945 26.25 92.06 15.80
C TYR A 945 27.31 92.99 15.19
N GLY A 946 28.61 92.77 15.45
CA GLY A 946 29.68 93.67 14.99
C GLY A 946 29.51 95.12 15.49
N ASP A 947 29.91 96.09 14.69
CA ASP A 947 29.64 97.52 14.90
C ASP A 947 28.31 97.90 14.23
N SER A 948 27.22 97.88 15.00
CA SER A 948 25.87 98.04 14.45
C SER A 948 24.96 98.94 15.28
N ILE A 949 24.00 99.55 14.59
CA ILE A 949 22.86 100.22 15.19
C ILE A 949 21.65 99.31 14.99
N MET A 950 20.88 99.10 16.04
CA MET A 950 19.70 98.27 16.04
C MET A 950 18.49 99.08 16.49
N PHE A 951 17.48 99.06 15.65
CA PHE A 951 16.14 99.52 15.96
C PHE A 951 15.25 98.34 16.31
N PHE A 952 14.48 98.48 17.38
CA PHE A 952 13.55 97.46 17.85
C PHE A 952 12.11 97.98 17.85
N GLY A 953 11.22 97.17 17.31
CA GLY A 953 9.79 97.43 17.21
C GLY A 953 8.99 96.63 18.23
N THR A 954 7.67 96.53 18.00
CA THR A 954 6.81 95.61 18.74
C THR A 954 6.89 94.19 18.18
N TRP A 955 6.42 93.24 18.97
CA TRP A 955 6.24 91.86 18.54
C TRP A 955 5.23 91.77 17.37
N HIS A 956 5.62 91.16 16.26
CA HIS A 956 4.75 90.87 15.13
C HIS A 956 5.21 89.59 14.44
N GLY A 957 4.28 88.69 14.11
CA GLY A 957 4.60 87.45 13.40
C GLY A 957 5.48 86.45 14.15
N GLY A 958 5.50 86.46 15.49
CA GLY A 958 6.25 85.48 16.29
C GLY A 958 7.70 85.85 16.60
N THR A 959 8.12 87.08 16.30
CA THR A 959 9.40 87.65 16.73
C THR A 959 9.27 89.15 16.99
N ASN A 960 10.25 89.74 17.67
CA ASN A 960 10.34 91.20 17.72
C ASN A 960 10.85 91.73 16.39
N ILE A 961 10.12 92.69 15.83
CA ILE A 961 10.52 93.37 14.60
C ILE A 961 11.79 94.17 14.88
N LYS A 962 12.81 93.99 14.04
CA LYS A 962 14.09 94.66 14.17
C LYS A 962 14.61 95.13 12.81
N SER A 963 15.30 96.26 12.82
CA SER A 963 16.18 96.69 11.73
C SER A 963 17.57 96.94 12.28
N ILE A 964 18.56 96.22 11.75
CA ILE A 964 19.96 96.33 12.14
C ILE A 964 20.72 96.94 10.97
N ILE A 965 21.58 97.92 11.26
CA ILE A 965 22.47 98.59 10.32
C ILE A 965 23.88 98.41 10.84
N THR A 966 24.68 97.62 10.13
CA THR A 966 26.03 97.21 10.52
C THR A 966 27.06 97.86 9.62
N LEU A 967 28.15 98.37 10.20
CA LEU A 967 29.30 98.85 9.46
C LEU A 967 30.12 97.66 8.97
N ASN A 968 30.21 97.47 7.66
CA ASN A 968 31.26 96.65 7.08
C ASN A 968 32.49 97.55 6.87
N HIS A 969 33.48 97.41 7.76
CA HIS A 969 34.71 98.19 7.75
C HIS A 969 35.64 97.84 6.57
N GLU A 970 35.61 96.60 6.08
CA GLU A 970 36.43 96.17 4.93
C GLU A 970 35.94 96.80 3.63
N ASP A 971 34.62 96.74 3.39
CA ASP A 971 34.00 97.24 2.16
C ASP A 971 33.56 98.72 2.25
N LYS A 972 33.69 99.36 3.44
CA LYS A 972 33.18 100.70 3.78
C LYS A 972 31.72 100.93 3.37
N LYS A 973 30.89 99.93 3.60
CA LYS A 973 29.45 99.91 3.28
C LYS A 973 28.61 99.51 4.47
N LEU A 974 27.38 100.00 4.51
CA LEU A 974 26.38 99.53 5.45
C LEU A 974 25.85 98.17 4.99
N SER A 975 25.79 97.18 5.89
CA SER A 975 25.01 95.96 5.70
C SER A 975 23.79 96.04 6.60
N THR A 976 22.60 95.74 6.08
CA THR A 976 21.37 95.91 6.84
C THR A 976 20.54 94.65 6.87
N VAL A 977 19.94 94.35 8.02
CA VAL A 977 18.99 93.24 8.18
C VAL A 977 17.70 93.79 8.77
N GLY A 978 16.61 93.71 8.02
CA GLY A 978 15.27 94.15 8.45
C GLY A 978 14.29 92.99 8.56
N SER A 979 13.36 93.09 9.52
CA SER A 979 12.30 92.10 9.72
C SER A 979 11.02 92.52 8.98
N GLU A 980 10.25 91.54 8.51
CA GLU A 980 8.94 91.82 7.89
C GLU A 980 7.87 92.12 8.93
N GLY A 981 7.27 93.31 8.86
CA GLY A 981 6.12 93.69 9.68
C GLY A 981 6.15 95.15 10.15
N PRO A 982 5.00 95.69 10.60
CA PRO A 982 4.90 97.04 11.12
C PRO A 982 5.84 97.21 12.31
N VAL A 983 6.61 98.30 12.33
CA VAL A 983 7.56 98.54 13.41
C VAL A 983 6.89 98.76 14.77
N HIS A 984 5.68 99.33 14.77
CA HIS A 984 4.84 99.48 15.95
C HIS A 984 3.35 99.45 15.59
N THR A 985 2.57 98.62 16.27
CA THR A 985 1.14 98.43 15.94
C THR A 985 0.20 99.54 16.41
N HIS A 986 0.60 100.33 17.42
CA HIS A 986 -0.22 101.41 18.01
C HIS A 986 0.14 102.85 17.59
N PHE A 987 1.31 103.10 16.97
CA PHE A 987 1.72 104.44 16.50
C PHE A 987 1.24 104.66 15.06
N LYS A 988 -0.08 104.81 14.87
CA LYS A 988 -0.69 104.93 13.53
C LYS A 988 -0.55 106.36 13.00
N GLY A 989 0.12 106.53 11.87
CA GLY A 989 0.30 107.84 11.22
C GLY A 989 1.34 108.75 11.91
N GLU A 990 2.09 108.22 12.87
CA GLU A 990 3.11 108.96 13.61
C GLU A 990 4.50 108.44 13.27
N LYS A 991 5.47 109.36 13.18
CA LYS A 991 6.89 109.05 12.99
C LYS A 991 7.39 108.23 14.17
N TYR A 992 7.84 107.01 13.91
CA TYR A 992 8.29 106.10 14.95
C TYR A 992 9.80 105.90 14.94
N MET A 993 10.42 105.76 13.77
CA MET A 993 11.87 105.66 13.66
C MET A 993 12.42 106.38 12.43
N GLY A 994 13.67 106.78 12.48
CA GLY A 994 14.31 107.43 11.35
C GLY A 994 15.81 107.36 11.41
N LEU A 995 16.42 107.37 10.23
CA LEU A 995 17.85 107.49 10.06
C LEU A 995 18.13 108.55 9.00
N THR A 996 18.96 109.52 9.36
CA THR A 996 19.55 110.45 8.40
C THR A 996 21.06 110.31 8.45
N VAL A 997 21.67 110.01 7.31
CA VAL A 997 23.12 109.96 7.15
C VAL A 997 23.57 111.28 6.54
N PHE A 998 24.52 111.95 7.17
CA PHE A 998 25.20 113.15 6.72
C PHE A 998 26.65 112.82 6.38
N ASP A 999 27.20 113.50 5.38
CA ASP A 999 28.64 113.47 5.14
C ASP A 999 29.40 114.23 6.24
N LYS A 1000 30.73 114.09 6.25
CA LYS A 1000 31.62 114.76 7.22
C LYS A 1000 31.53 116.29 7.25
N VAL A 1001 30.95 116.95 6.24
CA VAL A 1001 30.75 118.42 6.21
C VAL A 1001 29.32 118.83 6.58
N GLY A 1002 28.47 117.87 6.95
CA GLY A 1002 27.10 118.12 7.42
C GLY A 1002 26.04 118.11 6.32
N LYS A 1003 26.38 117.73 5.08
CA LYS A 1003 25.39 117.61 4.00
C LYS A 1003 24.66 116.27 4.09
N GLU A 1004 23.33 116.31 4.00
CA GLU A 1004 22.52 115.09 4.01
C GLU A 1004 22.85 114.19 2.80
N LYS A 1005 23.21 112.94 3.07
CA LYS A 1005 23.41 111.87 2.07
C LYS A 1005 22.11 111.13 1.80
N LYS A 1006 21.39 110.76 2.87
CA LYS A 1006 20.13 110.03 2.78
C LYS A 1006 19.34 110.18 4.07
N GLN A 1007 18.05 110.46 3.96
CA GLN A 1007 17.10 110.41 5.06
C GLN A 1007 16.01 109.38 4.77
N MET A 1008 15.64 108.62 5.80
CA MET A 1008 14.39 107.89 5.83
C MET A 1008 13.78 108.00 7.21
N VAL A 1009 12.49 108.29 7.24
CA VAL A 1009 11.66 108.22 8.44
C VAL A 1009 10.54 107.25 8.16
N LEU A 1010 10.23 106.45 9.16
CA LEU A 1010 9.28 105.37 9.08
C LEU A 1010 8.19 105.58 10.13
N GLU A 1011 6.94 105.54 9.69
CA GLU A 1011 5.76 105.63 10.55
C GLU A 1011 5.51 104.29 11.26
N GLY A 1012 4.88 104.31 12.44
CA GLY A 1012 4.74 103.10 13.26
C GLY A 1012 4.18 101.88 12.52
N THR A 1013 3.23 102.05 11.61
CA THR A 1013 2.62 100.91 10.87
C THR A 1013 3.42 100.42 9.66
N GLU A 1014 4.56 101.02 9.33
CA GLU A 1014 5.35 100.68 8.15
C GLU A 1014 6.39 99.57 8.41
N ASN A 1015 6.83 98.92 7.32
CA ASN A 1015 7.63 97.70 7.40
C ASN A 1015 9.14 97.98 7.57
N THR A 1016 9.77 97.46 8.63
CA THR A 1016 11.20 97.68 8.87
C THR A 1016 12.14 97.08 7.83
N LYS A 1017 11.69 96.06 7.09
CA LYS A 1017 12.45 95.51 5.95
C LYS A 1017 12.66 96.57 4.86
N ALA A 1018 11.62 97.34 4.53
CA ALA A 1018 11.72 98.42 3.55
C ALA A 1018 12.70 99.51 4.03
N PHE A 1019 12.80 99.73 5.34
CA PHE A 1019 13.75 100.66 5.93
C PHE A 1019 15.19 100.17 5.86
N ALA A 1020 15.45 98.92 6.22
CA ALA A 1020 16.78 98.31 6.08
C ALA A 1020 17.26 98.38 4.62
N GLU A 1021 16.41 97.96 3.68
CA GLU A 1021 16.71 97.96 2.23
C GLU A 1021 17.16 99.32 1.69
N GLN A 1022 16.69 100.43 2.27
CA GLN A 1022 17.13 101.77 1.85
C GLN A 1022 18.60 102.04 2.16
N PHE A 1023 19.16 101.44 3.20
CA PHE A 1023 20.54 101.69 3.61
C PHE A 1023 21.48 100.53 3.26
N ASN A 1024 20.97 99.37 2.85
CA ASN A 1024 21.80 98.23 2.47
C ASN A 1024 22.76 98.57 1.33
N GLY A 1025 24.04 98.28 1.52
CA GLY A 1025 25.11 98.56 0.56
C GLY A 1025 25.50 100.03 0.42
N MET A 1026 24.89 100.95 1.19
CA MET A 1026 25.23 102.38 1.14
C MET A 1026 26.67 102.60 1.64
N SER A 1027 27.47 103.31 0.84
CA SER A 1027 28.86 103.61 1.23
C SER A 1027 28.96 104.70 2.28
N PHE A 1028 29.88 104.55 3.22
CA PHE A 1028 30.19 105.55 4.24
C PHE A 1028 31.68 105.94 4.23
N GLU A 1029 31.98 107.16 4.68
CA GLU A 1029 33.35 107.57 5.03
C GLU A 1029 33.49 107.73 6.54
N TYR A 1030 34.68 107.49 7.08
CA TYR A 1030 34.95 107.87 8.47
C TYR A 1030 34.89 109.39 8.61
N GLY A 1031 34.06 109.86 9.53
CA GLY A 1031 33.71 111.26 9.66
C GLY A 1031 32.24 111.57 9.32
N ASP A 1032 31.57 110.71 8.55
CA ASP A 1032 30.13 110.80 8.30
C ASP A 1032 29.35 110.74 9.62
N VAL A 1033 28.22 111.43 9.71
CA VAL A 1033 27.40 111.51 10.92
C VAL A 1033 26.03 110.94 10.64
N VAL A 1034 25.57 110.03 11.50
CA VAL A 1034 24.27 109.38 11.44
C VAL A 1034 23.39 109.95 12.54
N LYS A 1035 22.34 110.66 12.14
CA LYS A 1035 21.24 111.04 13.02
C LYS A 1035 20.23 109.92 13.08
N VAL A 1036 19.88 109.52 14.28
CA VAL A 1036 18.89 108.49 14.61
C VAL A 1036 17.73 109.16 15.32
N TYR A 1037 16.53 108.91 14.82
CA TYR A 1037 15.27 109.21 15.49
C TYR A 1037 14.62 107.90 15.93
N GLN A 1038 14.13 107.84 17.16
CA GLN A 1038 13.31 106.73 17.67
C GLN A 1038 12.32 107.28 18.70
N ALA A 1039 11.03 107.01 18.52
CA ALA A 1039 9.98 107.47 19.43
C ALA A 1039 10.09 106.81 20.82
N GLU A 1040 10.46 105.53 20.87
CA GLU A 1040 10.73 104.76 22.09
C GLU A 1040 12.22 104.40 22.18
N PHE A 1041 13.03 105.27 22.81
CA PHE A 1041 14.50 105.14 22.81
C PHE A 1041 15.06 103.95 23.60
N ASP A 1042 14.30 103.39 24.54
CA ASP A 1042 14.64 102.14 25.21
C ASP A 1042 14.71 100.95 24.24
N ARG A 1043 14.03 101.06 23.10
CA ARG A 1043 14.06 100.12 21.97
C ARG A 1043 15.12 100.45 20.91
N PHE A 1044 16.04 101.34 21.20
CA PHE A 1044 17.20 101.64 20.36
C PHE A 1044 18.47 101.10 21.02
N LYS A 1045 19.31 100.39 20.26
CA LYS A 1045 20.53 99.75 20.75
C LYS A 1045 21.69 100.02 19.80
N VAL A 1046 22.88 100.24 20.37
CA VAL A 1046 24.12 100.41 19.60
C VAL A 1046 25.12 99.38 20.08
N TYR A 1047 25.68 98.63 19.14
CA TYR A 1047 26.70 97.63 19.37
C TYR A 1047 28.04 98.14 18.85
N LYS A 1048 29.06 98.00 19.70
CA LYS A 1048 30.46 98.26 19.35
C LYS A 1048 31.24 96.98 19.52
N ASN A 1049 31.81 96.47 18.43
CA ASN A 1049 32.48 95.18 18.39
C ASN A 1049 31.67 94.06 19.09
N ASN A 1050 30.40 93.89 18.67
CA ASN A 1050 29.43 92.95 19.22
C ASN A 1050 28.98 93.20 20.69
N THR A 1051 29.53 94.22 21.37
CA THR A 1051 29.19 94.55 22.75
C THR A 1051 28.15 95.67 22.79
N LEU A 1052 27.06 95.48 23.51
CA LEU A 1052 26.01 96.49 23.66
C LEU A 1052 26.55 97.70 24.45
N ASN A 1053 26.41 98.89 23.88
CA ASN A 1053 26.74 100.15 24.53
C ASN A 1053 25.51 100.70 25.27
N ASP A 1054 25.34 100.33 26.54
CA ASP A 1054 24.13 100.58 27.33
C ASP A 1054 24.11 101.99 27.94
N THR A 1055 23.96 103.01 27.08
CA THR A 1055 23.79 104.41 27.51
C THR A 1055 22.36 104.89 27.26
N THR A 1056 21.75 105.55 28.23
CA THR A 1056 20.42 106.16 28.06
C THR A 1056 20.56 107.40 27.17
N TYR A 1057 19.91 107.38 26.01
CA TYR A 1057 19.90 108.51 25.09
C TYR A 1057 18.58 109.29 25.31
N GLY A 1058 18.67 110.52 25.83
CA GLY A 1058 17.50 111.38 26.09
C GLY A 1058 16.76 111.81 24.80
N VAL A 1059 15.65 112.54 24.98
CA VAL A 1059 14.50 112.69 24.06
C VAL A 1059 14.80 112.91 22.55
N ASN A 1060 14.13 112.08 21.73
CA ASN A 1060 13.78 112.10 20.30
C ASN A 1060 14.88 112.11 19.20
N ASP A 1061 16.07 112.68 19.35
CA ASP A 1061 17.11 112.65 18.29
C ASP A 1061 18.54 112.42 18.84
N VAL A 1062 19.31 111.51 18.24
CA VAL A 1062 20.70 111.21 18.65
C VAL A 1062 21.62 111.15 17.44
N PHE A 1063 22.86 111.63 17.57
CA PHE A 1063 23.84 111.66 16.48
C PHE A 1063 25.02 110.74 16.79
N PHE A 1064 25.49 110.01 15.77
CA PHE A 1064 26.66 109.13 15.84
C PHE A 1064 27.63 109.46 14.71
N LYS A 1065 28.87 109.76 15.02
CA LYS A 1065 29.95 109.84 14.03
C LYS A 1065 30.43 108.43 13.70
N ILE A 1066 30.54 108.11 12.41
CA ILE A 1066 31.12 106.86 11.95
C ILE A 1066 32.65 106.97 12.03
N THR A 1067 33.27 106.05 12.75
CA THR A 1067 34.73 106.00 12.95
C THR A 1067 35.25 104.59 12.72
N GLU A 1068 36.57 104.42 12.71
CA GLU A 1068 37.20 103.08 12.71
C GLU A 1068 36.81 102.23 13.92
N LYS A 1069 36.29 102.86 14.98
CA LYS A 1069 35.83 102.19 16.20
C LYS A 1069 34.31 102.01 16.24
N GLY A 1070 33.64 102.10 15.09
CA GLY A 1070 32.19 101.99 14.97
C GLY A 1070 31.45 103.32 15.12
N PHE A 1071 30.18 103.26 15.54
CA PHE A 1071 29.32 104.41 15.78
C PHE A 1071 29.64 105.09 17.12
N GLU A 1072 30.12 106.33 17.11
CA GLU A 1072 30.48 107.09 18.31
C GLU A 1072 29.56 108.29 18.52
N ARG A 1073 28.93 108.41 19.70
CA ARG A 1073 27.96 109.49 20.01
C ARG A 1073 28.60 110.88 19.84
N THR A 1074 27.87 111.80 19.21
CA THR A 1074 28.23 113.23 19.09
C THR A 1074 27.02 114.11 19.44
N GLU A 1075 27.24 115.35 19.87
CA GLU A 1075 26.17 116.27 20.31
C GLU A 1075 25.37 116.91 19.15
N GLY A 1076 25.79 116.71 17.90
CA GLY A 1076 25.13 117.22 16.71
C GLY A 1076 26.10 117.47 15.56
N ILE A 1077 25.63 118.15 14.52
CA ILE A 1077 26.48 118.69 13.45
C ILE A 1077 26.99 120.06 13.92
N GLN A 1078 28.29 120.22 14.17
CA GLN A 1078 28.85 121.54 14.44
C GLN A 1078 28.82 122.38 13.16
N GLU A 1079 27.90 123.34 13.06
CA GLU A 1079 27.95 124.38 12.02
C GLU A 1079 29.19 125.25 12.25
N LYS A 1080 30.20 125.12 11.38
CA LYS A 1080 31.20 126.19 11.21
C LYS A 1080 30.63 127.25 10.29
N THR A 1081 30.29 128.40 10.87
CA THR A 1081 30.25 129.67 10.14
C THR A 1081 31.71 130.06 9.86
N VAL A 1082 32.17 129.97 8.61
CA VAL A 1082 33.53 130.29 8.09
C VAL A 1082 34.69 129.83 8.97
#